data_AF-A0A7E6FRL9-F1
#
_entry.id   AF-A0A7E6FRL9-F1
#
_cell.length_a   1.000
_cell.length_b   1.000
_cell.length_c   1.000
_cell.angle_alpha   90.00
_cell.angle_beta   90.00
_cell.angle_gamma   90.00
#
_symmetry.space_group_name_H-M   'P 1'
#
loop_
_entity.id
_entity.type
_entity.pdbx_description
1 polymer ?
#
loop_
_entity_poly.entity_id
_entity_poly.type
_entity_poly.pdbx_seq_one_letter_code
_entity_poly.pdbx_strand_id
1 'polypeptide(L)'
;MQEQTNDFNSYCNIFEIFSTEITEGQLNIIRFANHLKTMETILESQLEDIKLTEEKEGPNSAAILLFAYFPSTLSYLMKDLDKYLNIPGKDDLWKKIQNAVPVCEDEVNCVSNNRAEMIMQLRQVILETVHPRDIWPVLSLDLNLPSNNIEFNRSDIEKVMDMYEHSSYQGKSQTLYQALFDAGYEQLCLKIDGRKCHDVINNGYKQLIDAHYKMLTEKIKTLEILDKLLAAKVINKRDKDDVVAKRESKGDITAAQFLLEIIPSKKDMWHKDFFEILCKNKQRDLVKELEPDYNCNSDTEADIDSDTNLDTNHEDNPSQIQKQVGTNAKEIVLREYQKELISKALLGKNCIITAPTGSGKTFMAVKIIEDHFQKNEGKVCKVIFLCNQTNLAEQQKNVLIGAFPDLIINVIYGSPESQSKKMESFTLSNIVVMTPQCLVDNLKHGRIESLSIITLLIIDECHHTYSKHPYNILMSRYLDEKFEKANCQLPQVIGLTAVAGIDVTKTGKNAKEHILEICANLDCDELCITRDNIKELCDHVPVPVEDVKSLPMERESALSKVIKSFMSDVHSSLNNRELSANSLQFGTTQYIGWLSDAKKKVNSSPFELKHEFASIQYLEKCNIVLRILNGYRAKDALEILYDYIENETLETDAFQNLKILLKRKLEEFEGHSTQEELEAESSCLLELVDLIQKKFHDKPDSRVIVFAETKILTRILAKVLKDKSETADFNPQYLMAGLNKDSVPGMSLNKQKDTLGMFRNGVCKLLVSTPVAEEGLDIQKCNLVVDYLTVQGVRSHVQKRGRARASDGEFIQIIGSDPLLDKRATVNRIKVNQMQIIVNEVYEDQLNDPDAFKKTLKEIQMKNKQERDAVQVQKMKLVKASGTYELKCTSCNCTAAESSDFRNFEEKCYVIVNLDFRKKISISRSRPSILFDDVKRIGSIFCDNCGLYWGNQLVYKHTIFDCISIKQFKIVPEGKDPILAKKWLKVPFRDAVQPLTEEDFKRVREDSSNKFEDDLLPPLEKFPTPESNSNID
;
A
#
# COMPACT_ATOMS: atom_id res chain seq x y z
N MET A 1 36.92 48.56 5.79
CA MET A 1 35.85 48.92 4.82
C MET A 1 36.30 49.78 3.64
N GLN A 2 37.58 50.20 3.52
CA GLN A 2 38.10 50.81 2.28
C GLN A 2 39.13 49.93 1.52
N GLU A 3 39.48 48.75 2.05
CA GLU A 3 40.30 47.75 1.34
C GLU A 3 39.48 46.63 0.66
N GLN A 4 38.16 46.58 0.87
CA GLN A 4 37.26 45.56 0.30
C GLN A 4 36.61 45.98 -1.03
N THR A 5 36.97 47.14 -1.58
CA THR A 5 36.43 47.68 -2.83
C THR A 5 37.30 47.39 -4.06
N ASN A 6 38.50 46.82 -3.88
CA ASN A 6 39.39 46.50 -5.01
C ASN A 6 39.09 45.16 -5.69
N ASP A 7 38.56 44.15 -4.98
CA ASP A 7 38.21 42.87 -5.61
C ASP A 7 36.90 42.94 -6.39
N PHE A 8 35.93 43.76 -5.95
CA PHE A 8 34.65 43.91 -6.65
C PHE A 8 34.80 44.63 -8.00
N ASN A 9 35.75 45.55 -8.12
CA ASN A 9 36.04 46.27 -9.37
C ASN A 9 36.69 45.36 -10.44
N SER A 10 37.35 44.27 -10.05
CA SER A 10 37.88 43.27 -11.00
C SER A 10 36.77 42.43 -11.63
N TYR A 11 35.69 42.14 -10.89
CA TYR A 11 34.52 41.42 -11.40
C TYR A 11 33.65 42.28 -12.32
N CYS A 12 33.49 43.58 -12.03
CA CYS A 12 32.75 44.50 -12.89
C CYS A 12 33.44 44.75 -14.24
N ASN A 13 34.79 44.75 -14.28
CA ASN A 13 35.55 44.92 -15.52
C ASN A 13 35.32 43.78 -16.54
N ILE A 14 35.08 42.55 -16.09
CA ILE A 14 34.78 41.42 -16.99
C ILE A 14 33.42 41.65 -17.67
N PHE A 15 32.42 42.11 -16.91
CA PHE A 15 31.09 42.40 -17.44
C PHE A 15 31.08 43.59 -18.40
N GLU A 16 31.89 44.64 -18.14
CA GLU A 16 32.03 45.79 -19.04
C GLU A 16 32.68 45.43 -20.38
N ILE A 17 33.67 44.52 -20.38
CA ILE A 17 34.30 43.97 -21.60
C ILE A 17 33.25 43.23 -22.45
N PHE A 18 32.34 42.48 -21.84
CA PHE A 18 31.27 41.77 -22.57
C PHE A 18 30.16 42.70 -23.09
N SER A 19 30.00 43.90 -22.51
CA SER A 19 28.90 44.82 -22.86
C SER A 19 29.17 45.74 -24.04
N THR A 20 30.44 45.94 -24.42
CA THR A 20 30.84 46.99 -25.37
C THR A 20 31.06 46.54 -26.83
N GLU A 21 31.02 45.24 -27.13
CA GLU A 21 31.31 44.72 -28.49
C GLU A 21 30.17 43.97 -29.19
N ILE A 22 28.91 44.12 -28.77
CA ILE A 22 27.80 43.37 -29.38
C ILE A 22 26.82 44.32 -30.08
N THR A 23 27.07 44.59 -31.36
CA THR A 23 26.02 45.01 -32.31
C THR A 23 25.87 43.96 -33.43
N GLU A 24 24.60 43.68 -33.73
CA GLU A 24 24.06 42.82 -34.80
C GLU A 24 24.25 41.29 -34.70
N GLY A 25 23.22 40.63 -34.15
CA GLY A 25 23.06 39.16 -34.21
C GLY A 25 21.94 38.62 -33.30
N GLN A 26 20.74 39.20 -33.33
CA GLN A 26 19.64 38.89 -32.40
C GLN A 26 18.82 37.66 -32.82
N LEU A 27 19.02 36.53 -32.13
CA LEU A 27 17.96 35.53 -31.79
C LEU A 27 18.51 34.42 -30.86
N ASN A 28 19.80 34.09 -30.96
CA ASN A 28 20.45 33.13 -30.05
C ASN A 28 20.76 33.73 -28.66
N ILE A 29 20.84 35.06 -28.56
CA ILE A 29 21.17 35.79 -27.33
C ILE A 29 20.02 35.75 -26.31
N ILE A 30 18.75 35.72 -26.74
CA ILE A 30 17.59 35.62 -25.83
C ILE A 30 17.52 34.21 -25.19
N ARG A 31 17.92 33.16 -25.92
CA ARG A 31 18.03 31.80 -25.36
C ARG A 31 19.17 31.68 -24.37
N PHE A 32 20.31 32.33 -24.64
CA PHE A 32 21.45 32.38 -23.72
C PHE A 32 21.13 33.19 -22.45
N ALA A 33 20.44 34.34 -22.58
CA ALA A 33 19.96 35.13 -21.44
C ALA A 33 18.97 34.36 -20.54
N ASN A 34 18.08 33.54 -21.12
CA ASN A 34 17.19 32.67 -20.35
C ASN A 34 17.93 31.50 -19.65
N HIS A 35 18.99 30.97 -20.25
CA HIS A 35 19.85 29.99 -19.59
C HIS A 35 20.66 30.60 -18.44
N LEU A 36 21.17 31.82 -18.61
CA LEU A 36 21.84 32.56 -17.54
C LEU A 36 20.87 32.89 -16.39
N LYS A 37 19.61 33.20 -16.68
CA LYS A 37 18.58 33.45 -15.65
C LYS A 37 18.18 32.18 -14.88
N THR A 38 18.19 31.03 -15.57
CA THR A 38 18.01 29.73 -14.93
C THR A 38 19.22 29.37 -14.04
N MET A 39 20.43 29.73 -14.48
CA MET A 39 21.64 29.59 -13.67
C MET A 39 21.70 30.58 -12.52
N GLU A 40 21.17 31.80 -12.66
CA GLU A 40 20.97 32.76 -11.57
C GLU A 40 20.04 32.17 -10.49
N THR A 41 19.00 31.44 -10.88
CA THR A 41 18.09 30.76 -9.94
C THR A 41 18.76 29.58 -9.22
N ILE A 42 19.66 28.86 -9.90
CA ILE A 42 20.45 27.76 -9.31
C ILE A 42 21.55 28.33 -8.40
N LEU A 43 22.18 29.43 -8.78
CA LEU A 43 23.17 30.13 -7.97
C LEU A 43 22.53 30.78 -6.74
N GLU A 44 21.31 31.34 -6.86
CA GLU A 44 20.53 31.85 -5.74
C GLU A 44 20.13 30.74 -4.75
N SER A 45 19.75 29.54 -5.24
CA SER A 45 19.46 28.40 -4.35
C SER A 45 20.70 27.85 -3.66
N GLN A 46 21.88 27.97 -4.27
CA GLN A 46 23.15 27.53 -3.67
C GLN A 46 23.83 28.62 -2.81
N LEU A 47 23.46 29.89 -2.98
CA LEU A 47 23.87 31.01 -2.12
C LEU A 47 23.23 30.94 -0.72
N GLU A 48 22.05 30.33 -0.56
CA GLU A 48 21.47 30.03 0.76
C GLU A 48 22.30 28.99 1.53
N ASP A 49 22.81 27.97 0.85
CA ASP A 49 23.70 26.95 1.45
C ASP A 49 25.07 27.56 1.85
N ILE A 50 25.58 28.52 1.06
CA ILE A 50 26.85 29.21 1.35
C ILE A 50 26.70 30.18 2.55
N LYS A 51 25.57 30.88 2.69
CA LYS A 51 25.28 31.70 3.89
C LYS A 51 25.25 30.87 5.18
N LEU A 52 24.69 29.66 5.10
CA LEU A 52 24.69 28.69 6.20
C LEU A 52 26.10 28.19 6.55
N THR A 53 27.05 28.24 5.60
CA THR A 53 28.45 27.85 5.84
C THR A 53 29.30 29.03 6.35
N GLU A 54 29.06 30.25 5.88
CA GLU A 54 29.69 31.48 6.42
C GLU A 54 29.39 31.68 7.91
N GLU A 55 28.16 31.38 8.35
CA GLU A 55 27.78 31.45 9.76
C GLU A 55 28.48 30.40 10.64
N LYS A 56 28.95 29.29 10.06
CA LYS A 56 29.55 28.17 10.80
C LYS A 56 31.08 28.13 10.76
N GLU A 57 31.71 28.50 9.65
CA GLU A 57 33.15 28.24 9.42
C GLU A 57 33.94 29.45 8.87
N GLY A 58 33.28 30.59 8.64
CA GLY A 58 33.93 31.85 8.24
C GLY A 58 34.20 32.01 6.73
N PRO A 59 34.48 33.24 6.28
CA PRO A 59 34.44 33.63 4.85
C PRO A 59 35.52 32.98 3.97
N ASN A 60 36.64 32.54 4.55
CA ASN A 60 37.70 31.86 3.80
C ASN A 60 37.26 30.48 3.29
N SER A 61 36.41 29.77 4.02
CA SER A 61 35.91 28.43 3.63
C SER A 61 34.90 28.52 2.48
N ALA A 62 34.09 29.59 2.45
CA ALA A 62 33.17 29.88 1.35
C ALA A 62 33.91 30.25 0.06
N ALA A 63 35.02 31.01 0.15
CA ALA A 63 35.88 31.33 -0.99
C ALA A 63 36.58 30.09 -1.57
N ILE A 64 37.04 29.17 -0.71
CA ILE A 64 37.65 27.89 -1.13
C ILE A 64 36.64 27.01 -1.88
N LEU A 65 35.38 26.95 -1.42
CA LEU A 65 34.31 26.23 -2.12
C LEU A 65 33.99 26.89 -3.46
N LEU A 66 33.89 28.23 -3.51
CA LEU A 66 33.68 28.98 -4.76
C LEU A 66 34.76 28.71 -5.80
N PHE A 67 36.04 28.55 -5.42
CA PHE A 67 37.10 28.23 -6.39
C PHE A 67 37.10 26.76 -6.86
N ALA A 68 36.67 25.81 -6.04
CA ALA A 68 36.61 24.39 -6.40
C ALA A 68 35.50 24.06 -7.42
N TYR A 69 34.41 24.84 -7.46
CA TYR A 69 33.25 24.55 -8.31
C TYR A 69 33.37 25.02 -9.77
N PHE A 70 34.29 25.94 -10.10
CA PHE A 70 34.26 26.65 -11.38
C PHE A 70 35.17 26.17 -12.54
N PRO A 71 36.22 25.31 -12.40
CA PRO A 71 37.06 24.93 -13.55
C PRO A 71 36.33 24.08 -14.60
N SER A 72 35.47 23.16 -14.16
CA SER A 72 34.75 22.24 -15.04
C SER A 72 33.57 22.90 -15.76
N THR A 73 32.90 23.85 -15.10
CA THR A 73 31.81 24.65 -15.66
C THR A 73 32.34 25.63 -16.72
N LEU A 74 33.51 26.24 -16.51
CA LEU A 74 34.15 27.09 -17.52
C LEU A 74 34.56 26.29 -18.76
N SER A 75 35.15 25.10 -18.59
CA SER A 75 35.52 24.21 -19.70
C SER A 75 34.31 23.75 -20.53
N TYR A 76 33.19 23.50 -19.86
CA TYR A 76 31.92 23.15 -20.52
C TYR A 76 31.32 24.35 -21.26
N LEU A 77 31.32 25.54 -20.63
CA LEU A 77 30.87 26.79 -21.26
C LEU A 77 31.71 27.12 -22.50
N MET A 78 33.02 26.86 -22.46
CA MET A 78 33.97 27.11 -23.54
C MET A 78 33.78 26.17 -24.73
N LYS A 79 33.50 24.88 -24.50
CA LYS A 79 33.21 23.91 -25.58
C LYS A 79 31.93 24.26 -26.34
N ASP A 80 30.94 24.82 -25.65
CA ASP A 80 29.71 25.29 -26.30
C ASP A 80 29.89 26.68 -26.92
N LEU A 81 30.67 27.60 -26.34
CA LEU A 81 30.99 28.91 -26.94
C LEU A 81 31.76 28.77 -28.27
N ASP A 82 32.71 27.83 -28.36
CA ASP A 82 33.44 27.55 -29.60
C ASP A 82 32.55 27.05 -30.74
N LYS A 83 31.38 26.50 -30.39
CA LYS A 83 30.38 26.03 -31.34
C LYS A 83 29.57 27.17 -31.96
N TYR A 84 29.53 28.35 -31.34
CA TYR A 84 28.60 29.42 -31.69
C TYR A 84 29.25 30.76 -32.09
N LEU A 85 30.55 30.97 -31.87
CA LEU A 85 31.19 32.27 -32.12
C LEU A 85 32.59 32.14 -32.75
N ASN A 86 32.72 32.57 -34.01
CA ASN A 86 34.00 32.65 -34.72
C ASN A 86 34.51 34.11 -34.68
N ILE A 87 34.90 34.60 -33.50
CA ILE A 87 35.29 36.00 -33.28
C ILE A 87 36.82 36.19 -33.47
N PRO A 88 37.28 37.18 -34.27
CA PRO A 88 38.69 37.54 -34.36
C PRO A 88 39.22 38.14 -33.04
N GLY A 89 40.39 37.69 -32.55
CA GLY A 89 41.01 38.21 -31.31
C GLY A 89 40.91 37.30 -30.08
N LYS A 90 40.31 36.11 -30.23
CA LYS A 90 40.13 35.08 -29.18
C LYS A 90 41.40 34.76 -28.39
N ASP A 91 42.56 34.69 -29.05
CA ASP A 91 43.83 34.32 -28.41
C ASP A 91 44.37 35.41 -27.47
N ASP A 92 44.02 36.68 -27.72
CA ASP A 92 44.45 37.81 -26.91
C ASP A 92 43.55 38.00 -25.68
N LEU A 93 42.26 37.71 -25.83
CA LEU A 93 41.31 37.56 -24.72
C LEU A 93 41.71 36.38 -23.82
N TRP A 94 42.12 35.26 -24.42
CA TRP A 94 42.61 34.07 -23.71
C TRP A 94 43.85 34.38 -22.86
N LYS A 95 44.84 35.10 -23.39
CA LYS A 95 46.02 35.53 -22.63
C LYS A 95 45.68 36.44 -21.44
N LYS A 96 44.69 37.32 -21.58
CA LYS A 96 44.25 38.18 -20.48
C LYS A 96 43.53 37.40 -19.37
N ILE A 97 42.75 36.39 -19.72
CA ILE A 97 42.07 35.50 -18.75
C ILE A 97 43.08 34.61 -18.03
N GLN A 98 44.02 33.99 -18.76
CA GLN A 98 45.06 33.14 -18.16
C GLN A 98 45.98 33.92 -17.21
N ASN A 99 46.30 35.18 -17.52
CA ASN A 99 47.14 36.01 -16.64
C ASN A 99 46.39 36.55 -15.41
N ALA A 100 45.05 36.46 -15.38
CA ALA A 100 44.23 36.90 -14.25
C ALA A 100 43.94 35.77 -13.24
N VAL A 101 44.25 34.51 -13.58
CA VAL A 101 44.06 33.34 -12.70
C VAL A 101 45.42 32.85 -12.22
N PRO A 102 45.78 33.00 -10.94
CA PRO A 102 47.01 32.41 -10.43
C PRO A 102 46.80 30.90 -10.35
N VAL A 103 47.44 30.14 -11.24
CA VAL A 103 47.48 28.67 -11.15
C VAL A 103 48.54 28.31 -10.12
N CYS A 104 48.11 27.83 -8.95
CA CYS A 104 49.01 27.22 -7.99
C CYS A 104 49.29 25.77 -8.46
N GLU A 105 50.53 25.45 -8.84
CA GLU A 105 50.94 24.10 -9.25
C GLU A 105 50.67 23.03 -8.17
N ASP A 106 50.49 23.44 -6.91
CA ASP A 106 50.15 22.55 -5.80
C ASP A 106 48.70 22.02 -5.85
N GLU A 107 47.76 22.70 -6.53
CA GLU A 107 46.35 22.30 -6.56
C GLU A 107 46.04 21.20 -7.59
N VAL A 108 46.78 21.14 -8.71
CA VAL A 108 46.65 20.05 -9.69
C VAL A 108 47.12 18.72 -9.09
N ASN A 109 48.19 18.76 -8.30
CA ASN A 109 48.69 17.61 -7.54
C ASN A 109 47.71 17.19 -6.43
N CYS A 110 46.95 18.13 -5.86
CA CYS A 110 45.95 17.85 -4.83
C CYS A 110 44.74 17.07 -5.40
N VAL A 111 44.26 17.44 -6.60
CA VAL A 111 43.13 16.74 -7.26
C VAL A 111 43.54 15.34 -7.76
N SER A 112 44.76 15.17 -8.29
CA SER A 112 45.25 13.84 -8.70
C SER A 112 45.47 12.90 -7.53
N ASN A 113 45.92 13.43 -6.37
CA ASN A 113 46.10 12.65 -5.15
C ASN A 113 44.75 12.22 -4.53
N ASN A 114 43.73 13.08 -4.57
CA ASN A 114 42.38 12.73 -4.10
C ASN A 114 41.71 11.64 -4.95
N ARG A 115 41.91 11.67 -6.28
CA ARG A 115 41.40 10.62 -7.20
C ARG A 115 42.11 9.29 -6.99
N ALA A 116 43.43 9.30 -6.76
CA ALA A 116 44.18 8.08 -6.49
C ALA A 116 43.66 7.37 -5.22
N GLU A 117 43.40 8.13 -4.15
CA GLU A 117 42.84 7.61 -2.91
C GLU A 117 41.42 7.04 -3.12
N MET A 118 40.56 7.76 -3.84
CA MET A 118 39.20 7.31 -4.11
C MET A 118 39.15 6.08 -5.04
N ILE A 119 40.04 5.98 -6.02
CA ILE A 119 40.20 4.79 -6.88
C ILE A 119 40.56 3.56 -6.02
N MET A 120 41.41 3.73 -5.01
CA MET A 120 41.76 2.67 -4.07
C MET A 120 40.60 2.28 -3.15
N GLN A 121 39.84 3.26 -2.63
CA GLN A 121 38.63 2.98 -1.86
C GLN A 121 37.56 2.24 -2.68
N LEU A 122 37.47 2.54 -3.98
CA LEU A 122 36.54 1.91 -4.92
C LEU A 122 37.14 0.68 -5.63
N ARG A 123 38.31 0.20 -5.22
CA ARG A 123 39.03 -0.91 -5.87
C ARG A 123 38.14 -2.13 -6.10
N GLN A 124 37.41 -2.56 -5.08
CA GLN A 124 36.52 -3.72 -5.17
C GLN A 124 35.37 -3.48 -6.17
N VAL A 125 34.80 -2.28 -6.20
CA VAL A 125 33.72 -1.90 -7.11
C VAL A 125 34.23 -1.85 -8.56
N ILE A 126 35.43 -1.30 -8.78
CA ILE A 126 36.09 -1.28 -10.09
C ILE A 126 36.34 -2.71 -10.59
N LEU A 127 36.83 -3.60 -9.72
CA LEU A 127 37.08 -5.02 -10.04
C LEU A 127 35.82 -5.85 -10.32
N GLU A 128 34.66 -5.42 -9.80
CA GLU A 128 33.38 -6.07 -10.02
C GLU A 128 32.63 -5.53 -11.24
N THR A 129 32.91 -4.30 -11.64
CA THR A 129 32.09 -3.56 -12.62
C THR A 129 32.81 -3.33 -13.96
N VAL A 130 34.14 -3.19 -13.94
CA VAL A 130 34.92 -2.84 -15.12
C VAL A 130 35.43 -4.11 -15.80
N HIS A 131 35.26 -4.21 -17.12
CA HIS A 131 35.85 -5.31 -17.88
C HIS A 131 37.24 -4.91 -18.40
N PRO A 132 38.28 -5.76 -18.29
CA PRO A 132 39.66 -5.36 -18.59
C PRO A 132 39.82 -4.85 -20.03
N ARG A 133 39.15 -5.52 -20.96
CA ARG A 133 39.13 -5.20 -22.40
C ARG A 133 38.66 -3.77 -22.71
N ASP A 134 37.85 -3.16 -21.85
CA ASP A 134 37.26 -1.83 -22.11
C ASP A 134 38.28 -0.71 -21.92
N ILE A 135 39.12 -0.84 -20.89
CA ILE A 135 40.11 0.15 -20.46
C ILE A 135 41.53 -0.15 -20.95
N TRP A 136 41.82 -1.41 -21.33
CA TRP A 136 43.15 -1.87 -21.73
C TRP A 136 43.79 -1.08 -22.88
N PRO A 137 43.07 -0.65 -23.95
CA PRO A 137 43.70 0.07 -25.05
C PRO A 137 44.35 1.39 -24.61
N VAL A 138 43.71 2.10 -23.68
CA VAL A 138 44.24 3.36 -23.11
C VAL A 138 45.36 3.07 -22.11
N LEU A 139 45.17 2.06 -21.26
CA LEU A 139 46.12 1.71 -20.21
C LEU A 139 47.40 1.06 -20.74
N SER A 140 47.33 0.28 -21.82
CA SER A 140 48.50 -0.40 -22.41
C SER A 140 49.54 0.57 -22.97
N LEU A 141 49.09 1.73 -23.47
CA LEU A 141 49.95 2.79 -24.00
C LEU A 141 50.68 3.54 -22.88
N ASP A 142 50.02 3.78 -21.75
CA ASP A 142 50.59 4.54 -20.64
C ASP A 142 51.39 3.67 -19.66
N LEU A 143 51.01 2.39 -19.49
CA LEU A 143 51.68 1.45 -18.58
C LEU A 143 52.70 0.55 -19.29
N ASN A 144 52.97 0.75 -20.60
CA ASN A 144 53.86 -0.08 -21.42
C ASN A 144 53.53 -1.59 -21.36
N LEU A 145 52.24 -1.93 -21.37
CA LEU A 145 51.76 -3.31 -21.32
C LEU A 145 51.55 -3.86 -22.75
N PRO A 146 51.69 -5.17 -22.98
CA PRO A 146 51.51 -5.76 -24.31
C PRO A 146 50.09 -5.50 -24.85
N SER A 147 50.01 -4.97 -26.07
CA SER A 147 48.78 -4.51 -26.72
C SER A 147 47.90 -5.64 -27.27
N ASN A 148 48.45 -6.85 -27.44
CA ASN A 148 47.77 -8.01 -28.04
C ASN A 148 47.53 -9.15 -27.03
N ASN A 149 46.79 -8.88 -25.95
CA ASN A 149 46.29 -9.96 -25.09
C ASN A 149 44.95 -10.47 -25.66
N ILE A 150 44.89 -11.74 -26.06
CA ILE A 150 43.75 -12.32 -26.79
C ILE A 150 42.64 -12.79 -25.82
N GLU A 151 42.98 -13.05 -24.55
CA GLU A 151 42.03 -13.37 -23.49
C GLU A 151 42.24 -12.41 -22.31
N PHE A 152 41.21 -11.60 -22.02
CA PHE A 152 41.21 -10.64 -20.92
C PHE A 152 40.46 -11.22 -19.74
N ASN A 153 41.15 -11.41 -18.61
CA ASN A 153 40.58 -12.05 -17.43
C ASN A 153 40.52 -11.06 -16.27
N ARG A 154 39.68 -11.33 -15.27
CA ARG A 154 39.52 -10.46 -14.08
C ARG A 154 40.85 -10.20 -13.34
N SER A 155 41.76 -11.18 -13.37
CA SER A 155 43.13 -11.06 -12.85
C SER A 155 43.97 -9.98 -13.51
N ASP A 156 43.61 -9.52 -14.71
CA ASP A 156 44.38 -8.50 -15.43
C ASP A 156 44.02 -7.07 -14.97
N ILE A 157 42.78 -6.83 -14.53
CA ILE A 157 42.46 -5.57 -13.83
C ILE A 157 43.09 -5.59 -12.44
N GLU A 158 43.10 -6.72 -11.74
CA GLU A 158 43.77 -6.81 -10.43
C GLU A 158 45.24 -6.38 -10.54
N LYS A 159 45.98 -6.90 -11.52
CA LYS A 159 47.37 -6.48 -11.78
C LYS A 159 47.49 -5.00 -12.08
N VAL A 160 46.57 -4.43 -12.86
CA VAL A 160 46.56 -2.99 -13.16
C VAL A 160 46.30 -2.19 -11.89
N MET A 161 45.34 -2.58 -11.07
CA MET A 161 45.02 -1.91 -9.80
C MET A 161 46.18 -2.01 -8.79
N ASP A 162 46.85 -3.16 -8.73
CA ASP A 162 48.04 -3.38 -7.90
C ASP A 162 49.22 -2.49 -8.35
N MET A 163 49.36 -2.23 -9.66
CA MET A 163 50.36 -1.28 -10.15
C MET A 163 50.07 0.15 -9.68
N TYR A 164 48.79 0.55 -9.59
CA TYR A 164 48.38 1.87 -9.10
C TYR A 164 48.50 2.04 -7.57
N GLU A 165 48.65 0.94 -6.81
CA GLU A 165 48.95 0.97 -5.37
C GLU A 165 50.41 1.39 -5.07
N HIS A 166 51.31 1.28 -6.04
CA HIS A 166 52.70 1.72 -5.89
C HIS A 166 52.87 3.23 -6.09
N SER A 167 53.66 3.86 -5.22
CA SER A 167 53.89 5.32 -5.19
C SER A 167 54.41 5.89 -6.51
N SER A 168 55.09 5.09 -7.33
CA SER A 168 55.55 5.49 -8.67
C SER A 168 54.45 5.65 -9.72
N TYR A 169 53.23 5.18 -9.44
CA TYR A 169 52.08 5.20 -10.36
C TYR A 169 50.92 6.08 -9.86
N GLN A 170 51.01 6.68 -8.66
CA GLN A 170 49.98 7.58 -8.10
C GLN A 170 49.69 8.78 -9.01
N GLY A 171 50.69 9.30 -9.73
CA GLY A 171 50.52 10.39 -10.71
C GLY A 171 49.82 9.98 -12.02
N LYS A 172 49.61 8.69 -12.26
CA LYS A 172 48.93 8.14 -13.45
C LYS A 172 47.45 7.81 -13.20
N SER A 173 46.91 8.08 -12.00
CA SER A 173 45.49 7.90 -11.64
C SER A 173 44.55 8.61 -12.63
N GLN A 174 45.00 9.72 -13.20
CA GLN A 174 44.29 10.46 -14.24
C GLN A 174 44.09 9.65 -15.53
N THR A 175 45.04 8.79 -15.89
CA THR A 175 44.93 7.93 -17.08
C THR A 175 43.88 6.85 -16.90
N LEU A 176 43.83 6.21 -15.72
CA LEU A 176 42.77 5.24 -15.41
C LEU A 176 41.39 5.90 -15.37
N TYR A 177 41.29 7.09 -14.76
CA TYR A 177 40.06 7.89 -14.79
C TYR A 177 39.63 8.20 -16.22
N GLN A 178 40.55 8.66 -17.08
CA GLN A 178 40.26 8.95 -18.48
C GLN A 178 39.84 7.70 -19.25
N ALA A 179 40.49 6.55 -19.00
CA ALA A 179 40.13 5.28 -19.62
C ALA A 179 38.71 4.82 -19.22
N LEU A 180 38.33 5.00 -17.95
CA LEU A 180 36.98 4.71 -17.46
C LEU A 180 35.94 5.65 -18.07
N PHE A 181 36.27 6.93 -18.16
CA PHE A 181 35.41 7.95 -18.78
C PHE A 181 35.17 7.67 -20.26
N ASP A 182 36.24 7.38 -21.01
CA ASP A 182 36.16 7.06 -22.44
C ASP A 182 35.45 5.73 -22.71
N ALA A 183 35.55 4.77 -21.78
CA ALA A 183 34.81 3.50 -21.83
C ALA A 183 33.33 3.61 -21.40
N GLY A 184 32.90 4.80 -20.94
CA GLY A 184 31.52 5.09 -20.58
C GLY A 184 31.11 4.65 -19.17
N TYR A 185 32.06 4.47 -18.25
CA TYR A 185 31.80 4.17 -16.83
C TYR A 185 31.53 5.44 -16.03
N GLU A 186 30.49 6.17 -16.39
CA GLU A 186 30.14 7.48 -15.82
C GLU A 186 29.86 7.41 -14.32
N GLN A 187 29.14 6.39 -13.85
CA GLN A 187 28.85 6.22 -12.42
C GLN A 187 30.13 6.06 -11.58
N LEU A 188 31.13 5.33 -12.10
CA LEU A 188 32.41 5.16 -11.42
C LEU A 188 33.22 6.45 -11.43
N CYS A 189 33.21 7.19 -12.54
CA CYS A 189 33.90 8.48 -12.62
C CYS A 189 33.32 9.50 -11.63
N LEU A 190 31.99 9.57 -11.50
CA LEU A 190 31.32 10.43 -10.52
C LEU A 190 31.72 10.07 -9.08
N LYS A 191 31.81 8.77 -8.76
CA LYS A 191 32.26 8.31 -7.44
C LYS A 191 33.73 8.60 -7.18
N ILE A 192 34.60 8.41 -8.18
CA ILE A 192 36.03 8.77 -8.10
C ILE A 192 36.20 10.27 -7.86
N ASP A 193 35.32 11.11 -8.41
CA ASP A 193 35.30 12.55 -8.17
C ASP A 193 34.61 12.97 -6.85
N GLY A 194 34.18 12.02 -6.02
CA GLY A 194 33.48 12.30 -4.76
C GLY A 194 32.07 12.91 -4.95
N ARG A 195 31.48 12.80 -6.14
CA ARG A 195 30.15 13.34 -6.46
C ARG A 195 29.06 12.33 -6.11
N LYS A 196 27.88 12.83 -5.74
CA LYS A 196 26.72 12.00 -5.38
C LYS A 196 26.20 11.26 -6.62
N CYS A 197 26.19 9.92 -6.55
CA CYS A 197 25.55 9.02 -7.51
C CYS A 197 24.20 8.55 -6.95
N HIS A 198 23.21 8.29 -7.82
CA HIS A 198 21.88 7.82 -7.40
C HIS A 198 21.87 6.31 -7.11
N ASP A 199 22.82 5.83 -6.30
CA ASP A 199 23.06 4.40 -6.06
C ASP A 199 21.83 3.66 -5.52
N VAL A 200 21.06 4.30 -4.64
CA VAL A 200 19.82 3.71 -4.08
C VAL A 200 18.78 3.50 -5.18
N ILE A 201 18.66 4.45 -6.12
CA ILE A 201 17.70 4.42 -7.22
C ILE A 201 18.17 3.42 -8.29
N ASN A 202 19.43 3.52 -8.73
CA ASN A 202 20.00 2.61 -9.73
C ASN A 202 20.00 1.15 -9.26
N ASN A 203 20.35 0.89 -8.00
CA ASN A 203 20.28 -0.47 -7.44
C ASN A 203 18.83 -0.94 -7.27
N GLY A 204 17.89 -0.02 -6.98
CA GLY A 204 16.46 -0.32 -6.98
C GLY A 204 15.97 -0.84 -8.34
N TYR A 205 16.29 -0.13 -9.43
CA TYR A 205 15.90 -0.58 -10.77
C TYR A 205 16.71 -1.78 -11.27
N LYS A 206 17.96 -1.96 -10.83
CA LYS A 206 18.72 -3.19 -11.09
C LYS A 206 18.04 -4.40 -10.44
N GLN A 207 17.61 -4.28 -9.18
CA GLN A 207 16.85 -5.34 -8.49
C GLN A 207 15.51 -5.64 -9.17
N LEU A 208 14.88 -4.63 -9.79
CA LEU A 208 13.67 -4.84 -10.58
C LEU A 208 13.95 -5.58 -11.89
N ILE A 209 15.04 -5.25 -12.60
CA ILE A 209 15.51 -6.06 -13.74
C ILE A 209 15.76 -7.49 -13.30
N ASP A 210 16.44 -7.72 -12.18
CA ASP A 210 16.75 -9.06 -11.66
C ASP A 210 15.47 -9.84 -11.29
N ALA A 211 14.49 -9.17 -10.67
CA ALA A 211 13.20 -9.78 -10.30
C ALA A 211 12.35 -10.18 -11.52
N HIS A 212 12.50 -9.47 -12.64
CA HIS A 212 11.76 -9.71 -13.89
C HIS A 212 12.66 -10.27 -15.01
N TYR A 213 13.85 -10.75 -14.67
CA TYR A 213 14.93 -11.06 -15.62
C TYR A 213 14.52 -12.08 -16.69
N LYS A 214 13.81 -13.15 -16.30
CA LYS A 214 13.32 -14.17 -17.23
C LYS A 214 12.34 -13.60 -18.26
N MET A 215 11.41 -12.75 -17.82
CA MET A 215 10.43 -12.14 -18.70
C MET A 215 11.07 -11.14 -19.68
N LEU A 216 11.99 -10.31 -19.18
CA LEU A 216 12.70 -9.32 -20.00
C LEU A 216 13.57 -9.99 -21.05
N THR A 217 14.31 -11.04 -20.69
CA THR A 217 15.21 -11.75 -21.62
C THR A 217 14.46 -12.48 -22.74
N GLU A 218 13.22 -12.93 -22.48
CA GLU A 218 12.37 -13.59 -23.48
C GLU A 218 11.65 -12.60 -24.41
N LYS A 219 11.40 -11.35 -23.98
CA LYS A 219 10.51 -10.41 -24.68
C LYS A 219 11.18 -9.13 -25.21
N ILE A 220 12.36 -8.77 -24.71
CA ILE A 220 13.05 -7.57 -25.19
C ILE A 220 13.53 -7.77 -26.63
N LYS A 221 13.34 -6.74 -27.46
CA LYS A 221 13.76 -6.81 -28.87
C LYS A 221 15.09 -6.10 -29.03
N THR A 222 16.15 -6.82 -28.70
CA THR A 222 17.51 -6.30 -28.54
C THR A 222 17.97 -5.44 -29.73
N LEU A 223 17.83 -5.90 -30.98
CA LEU A 223 18.27 -5.12 -32.16
C LEU A 223 17.48 -3.82 -32.40
N GLU A 224 16.20 -3.76 -32.02
CA GLU A 224 15.36 -2.57 -32.24
C GLU A 224 15.76 -1.41 -31.31
N ILE A 225 16.46 -1.71 -30.21
CA ILE A 225 16.81 -0.73 -29.17
C ILE A 225 18.30 -0.37 -29.13
N LEU A 226 19.20 -1.19 -29.69
CA LEU A 226 20.66 -1.01 -29.59
C LEU A 226 21.17 0.34 -30.12
N ASP A 227 20.70 0.78 -31.30
CA ASP A 227 21.12 2.06 -31.89
C ASP A 227 20.68 3.26 -31.04
N LYS A 228 19.49 3.15 -30.44
CA LYS A 228 18.95 4.20 -29.56
C LYS A 228 19.65 4.21 -28.20
N LEU A 229 20.02 3.06 -27.67
CA LEU A 229 20.82 2.95 -26.44
C LEU A 229 22.23 3.53 -26.64
N LEU A 230 22.83 3.31 -27.80
CA LEU A 230 24.11 3.92 -28.17
C LEU A 230 23.98 5.45 -28.30
N ALA A 231 22.93 5.94 -28.97
CA ALA A 231 22.67 7.37 -29.12
C ALA A 231 22.43 8.08 -27.77
N ALA A 232 21.72 7.41 -26.85
CA ALA A 232 21.48 7.88 -25.48
C ALA A 232 22.69 7.70 -24.54
N LYS A 233 23.80 7.15 -25.04
CA LYS A 233 25.03 6.83 -24.30
C LYS A 233 24.81 5.89 -23.11
N VAL A 234 23.78 5.05 -23.16
CA VAL A 234 23.53 4.01 -22.14
C VAL A 234 24.49 2.84 -22.34
N ILE A 235 24.89 2.58 -23.59
CA ILE A 235 25.92 1.60 -23.97
C ILE A 235 26.93 2.27 -24.93
N ASN A 236 28.12 1.69 -25.08
CA ASN A 236 29.12 2.17 -26.04
C ASN A 236 29.10 1.37 -27.36
N LYS A 237 29.88 1.81 -28.36
CA LYS A 237 29.91 1.18 -29.70
C LYS A 237 30.37 -0.29 -29.64
N ARG A 238 31.28 -0.62 -28.72
CA ARG A 238 31.80 -1.98 -28.56
C ARG A 238 30.78 -2.89 -27.89
N ASP A 239 30.07 -2.40 -26.87
CA ASP A 239 28.96 -3.13 -26.24
C ASP A 239 27.90 -3.52 -27.27
N LYS A 240 27.57 -2.60 -28.18
CA LYS A 240 26.67 -2.87 -29.31
C LYS A 240 27.20 -4.01 -30.19
N ASP A 241 28.46 -3.93 -30.61
CA ASP A 241 29.08 -4.94 -31.48
C ASP A 241 29.13 -6.33 -30.79
N ASP A 242 29.43 -6.39 -29.50
CA ASP A 242 29.46 -7.62 -28.72
C ASP A 242 28.05 -8.23 -28.51
N VAL A 243 27.01 -7.41 -28.33
CA VAL A 243 25.61 -7.87 -28.26
C VAL A 243 25.18 -8.46 -29.62
N VAL A 244 25.56 -7.84 -30.74
CA VAL A 244 25.30 -8.36 -32.09
C VAL A 244 26.02 -9.70 -32.31
N ALA A 245 27.30 -9.79 -31.95
CA ALA A 245 28.07 -11.03 -32.09
C ALA A 245 27.52 -12.17 -31.20
N LYS A 246 27.06 -11.87 -29.98
CA LYS A 246 26.41 -12.86 -29.11
C LYS A 246 25.08 -13.35 -29.65
N ARG A 247 24.31 -12.48 -30.29
CA ARG A 247 23.07 -12.88 -30.98
C ARG A 247 23.37 -13.83 -32.13
N GLU A 248 24.34 -13.50 -32.98
CA GLU A 248 24.71 -14.32 -34.15
C GLU A 248 25.25 -15.70 -33.77
N SER A 249 25.94 -15.80 -32.63
CA SER A 249 26.54 -17.06 -32.17
C SER A 249 25.64 -17.91 -31.26
N LYS A 250 24.83 -17.29 -30.38
CA LYS A 250 24.09 -17.97 -29.30
C LYS A 250 22.60 -17.64 -29.23
N GLY A 251 22.09 -16.77 -30.10
CA GLY A 251 20.66 -16.43 -30.19
C GLY A 251 20.23 -15.22 -29.35
N ASP A 252 18.98 -14.80 -29.55
CA ASP A 252 18.43 -13.55 -29.03
C ASP A 252 18.35 -13.47 -27.50
N ILE A 253 18.04 -14.58 -26.83
CA ILE A 253 17.92 -14.64 -25.37
C ILE A 253 19.28 -14.35 -24.71
N THR A 254 20.38 -14.92 -25.24
CA THR A 254 21.73 -14.68 -24.71
C THR A 254 22.21 -13.26 -25.00
N ALA A 255 21.80 -12.67 -26.11
CA ALA A 255 22.07 -11.27 -26.41
C ALA A 255 21.31 -10.32 -25.47
N ALA A 256 20.04 -10.63 -25.16
CA ALA A 256 19.22 -9.90 -24.20
C ALA A 256 19.76 -10.00 -22.77
N GLN A 257 20.18 -11.19 -22.33
CA GLN A 257 20.82 -11.42 -21.03
C GLN A 257 22.06 -10.53 -20.87
N PHE A 258 22.94 -10.54 -21.87
CA PHE A 258 24.15 -9.73 -21.84
C PHE A 258 23.85 -8.22 -21.86
N LEU A 259 22.86 -7.78 -22.64
CA LEU A 259 22.47 -6.38 -22.67
C LEU A 259 21.95 -5.89 -21.32
N LEU A 260 21.11 -6.67 -20.63
CA LEU A 260 20.54 -6.33 -19.32
C LEU A 260 21.57 -6.33 -18.20
N GLU A 261 22.69 -7.05 -18.34
CA GLU A 261 23.81 -7.00 -17.41
C GLU A 261 24.66 -5.72 -17.60
N ILE A 262 24.83 -5.25 -18.83
CA ILE A 262 25.67 -4.09 -19.14
C ILE A 262 24.98 -2.78 -18.76
N ILE A 263 23.71 -2.60 -19.13
CA ILE A 263 22.98 -1.33 -19.00
C ILE A 263 23.12 -0.69 -17.59
N PRO A 264 22.95 -1.44 -16.48
CA PRO A 264 23.02 -0.85 -15.14
C PRO A 264 24.41 -0.38 -14.70
N SER A 265 25.46 -0.79 -15.40
CA SER A 265 26.87 -0.61 -14.98
C SER A 265 27.56 0.62 -15.56
N LYS A 266 26.99 1.25 -16.61
CA LYS A 266 27.67 2.28 -17.40
C LYS A 266 27.23 3.70 -17.01
N LYS A 267 25.93 4.01 -17.11
CA LYS A 267 25.38 5.39 -17.00
C LYS A 267 24.59 5.62 -15.71
N ASP A 268 24.71 6.78 -15.06
CA ASP A 268 23.84 7.15 -13.93
C ASP A 268 22.41 7.39 -14.42
N MET A 269 21.41 7.02 -13.61
CA MET A 269 19.99 7.12 -13.99
C MET A 269 19.61 6.42 -15.31
N TRP A 270 20.35 5.38 -15.72
CA TRP A 270 20.15 4.63 -16.97
C TRP A 270 18.70 4.18 -17.22
N HIS A 271 17.92 3.93 -16.16
CA HIS A 271 16.54 3.46 -16.21
C HIS A 271 15.62 4.45 -16.92
N LYS A 272 15.85 5.76 -16.79
CA LYS A 272 15.04 6.78 -17.47
C LYS A 272 15.13 6.67 -18.99
N ASP A 273 16.35 6.65 -19.51
CA ASP A 273 16.61 6.52 -20.95
C ASP A 273 16.18 5.14 -21.45
N PHE A 274 16.43 4.09 -20.66
CA PHE A 274 16.06 2.72 -21.02
C PHE A 274 14.54 2.57 -21.16
N PHE A 275 13.75 3.09 -20.23
CA PHE A 275 12.29 3.05 -20.29
C PHE A 275 11.73 3.90 -21.41
N GLU A 276 12.29 5.10 -21.63
CA GLU A 276 11.89 5.94 -22.75
C GLU A 276 12.14 5.24 -24.10
N ILE A 277 13.29 4.60 -24.27
CA ILE A 277 13.64 3.84 -25.47
C ILE A 277 12.68 2.66 -25.66
N LEU A 278 12.35 1.92 -24.60
CA LEU A 278 11.37 0.83 -24.68
C LEU A 278 9.96 1.34 -25.05
N CYS A 279 9.50 2.44 -24.46
CA CYS A 279 8.22 3.07 -24.81
C CYS A 279 8.20 3.51 -26.28
N LYS A 280 9.29 4.13 -26.78
CA LYS A 280 9.45 4.59 -28.17
C LYS A 280 9.54 3.46 -29.19
N ASN A 281 9.92 2.24 -28.77
CA ASN A 281 9.95 1.04 -29.62
C ASN A 281 8.70 0.16 -29.47
N LYS A 282 7.57 0.73 -28.99
CA LYS A 282 6.31 0.00 -28.79
C LYS A 282 6.44 -1.20 -27.84
N GLN A 283 7.46 -1.24 -26.98
CA GLN A 283 7.66 -2.27 -25.94
C GLN A 283 7.13 -1.80 -24.57
N ARG A 284 5.99 -1.10 -24.57
CA ARG A 284 5.41 -0.43 -23.38
C ARG A 284 5.02 -1.38 -22.27
N ASP A 285 4.66 -2.62 -22.63
CA ASP A 285 4.27 -3.64 -21.64
C ASP A 285 5.45 -4.04 -20.75
N LEU A 286 6.68 -4.03 -21.27
CA LEU A 286 7.88 -4.31 -20.48
C LEU A 286 8.15 -3.21 -19.45
N VAL A 287 7.91 -1.95 -19.83
CA VAL A 287 8.06 -0.79 -18.94
C VAL A 287 6.99 -0.82 -17.84
N LYS A 288 5.75 -1.14 -18.17
CA LYS A 288 4.65 -1.24 -17.18
C LYS A 288 4.84 -2.36 -16.17
N GLU A 289 5.52 -3.44 -16.53
CA GLU A 289 5.88 -4.51 -15.60
C GLU A 289 7.00 -4.08 -14.64
N LEU A 290 7.95 -3.27 -15.11
CA LEU A 290 9.06 -2.78 -14.29
C LEU A 290 8.70 -1.55 -13.44
N GLU A 291 7.90 -0.64 -13.99
CA GLU A 291 7.45 0.59 -13.36
C GLU A 291 6.02 0.93 -13.83
N PRO A 292 4.99 0.42 -13.13
CA PRO A 292 3.59 0.55 -13.55
C PRO A 292 3.08 2.00 -13.68
N ASP A 293 3.70 2.92 -12.93
CA ASP A 293 3.35 4.34 -12.90
C ASP A 293 4.16 5.18 -13.92
N TYR A 294 5.03 4.56 -14.73
CA TYR A 294 5.84 5.28 -15.72
C TYR A 294 4.98 5.77 -16.89
N ASN A 295 4.95 7.10 -17.10
CA ASN A 295 4.14 7.73 -18.13
C ASN A 295 4.83 7.68 -19.51
N CYS A 296 4.52 6.67 -20.32
CA CYS A 296 5.03 6.55 -21.70
C CYS A 296 4.49 7.60 -22.71
N ASN A 297 3.75 8.63 -22.29
CA ASN A 297 3.10 9.61 -23.19
C ASN A 297 3.80 10.97 -23.23
N SER A 298 5.11 10.99 -23.47
CA SER A 298 5.81 12.16 -23.99
C SER A 298 6.19 11.89 -25.45
N ASP A 299 5.78 12.79 -26.33
CA ASP A 299 5.97 12.83 -27.80
C ASP A 299 4.75 12.37 -28.61
N THR A 300 3.94 13.38 -28.97
CA THR A 300 3.04 13.38 -30.13
C THR A 300 3.87 13.83 -31.33
N GLU A 301 4.02 12.98 -32.36
CA GLU A 301 4.08 13.37 -33.79
C GLU A 301 4.32 12.15 -34.69
N ALA A 302 3.64 12.15 -35.84
CA ALA A 302 3.78 11.30 -37.03
C ALA A 302 3.40 9.81 -36.91
N ASP A 303 2.16 9.49 -37.30
CA ASP A 303 1.88 8.71 -38.53
C ASP A 303 0.37 8.61 -38.74
N ILE A 304 -0.14 9.39 -39.69
CA ILE A 304 -1.47 9.27 -40.28
C ILE A 304 -1.29 8.52 -41.59
N ASP A 305 -1.87 7.32 -41.68
CA ASP A 305 -2.32 6.69 -42.92
C ASP A 305 -3.66 6.01 -42.57
N SER A 306 -4.80 6.61 -42.91
CA SER A 306 -5.45 6.69 -44.24
C SER A 306 -6.17 5.39 -44.62
N ASP A 307 -7.46 5.56 -44.97
CA ASP A 307 -8.47 4.58 -45.41
C ASP A 307 -9.19 3.77 -44.31
N THR A 308 -10.53 3.77 -44.13
CA THR A 308 -11.66 4.23 -44.95
C THR A 308 -12.91 4.43 -44.08
N ASN A 309 -13.73 5.41 -44.48
CA ASN A 309 -15.02 5.82 -43.91
C ASN A 309 -16.09 4.71 -43.84
N LEU A 310 -17.02 4.80 -42.87
CA LEU A 310 -18.47 4.83 -43.09
C LEU A 310 -19.24 5.21 -41.80
N ASP A 311 -19.75 6.45 -41.81
CA ASP A 311 -20.96 7.02 -41.20
C ASP A 311 -21.31 6.80 -39.71
N THR A 312 -20.80 7.71 -38.89
CA THR A 312 -21.37 8.12 -37.59
C THR A 312 -22.38 9.26 -37.78
N ASN A 313 -23.63 9.03 -37.40
CA ASN A 313 -24.53 10.09 -36.92
C ASN A 313 -24.98 9.73 -35.52
N HIS A 314 -24.26 10.29 -34.53
CA HIS A 314 -24.73 10.82 -33.25
C HIS A 314 -23.49 11.06 -32.39
N GLU A 315 -23.10 12.34 -32.34
CA GLU A 315 -21.99 12.88 -31.57
C GLU A 315 -22.26 12.73 -30.06
N ASP A 316 -21.25 12.23 -29.34
CA ASP A 316 -20.81 12.80 -28.06
C ASP A 316 -19.33 12.38 -27.87
N ASN A 317 -18.45 13.23 -28.40
CA ASN A 317 -17.00 13.02 -28.48
C ASN A 317 -16.31 13.58 -27.21
N PRO A 318 -15.40 12.86 -26.52
CA PRO A 318 -14.78 13.28 -25.24
C PRO A 318 -13.76 14.43 -25.31
N SER A 319 -13.72 15.21 -26.39
CA SER A 319 -12.73 16.25 -26.65
C SER A 319 -13.20 17.67 -26.33
N GLN A 320 -14.36 17.86 -25.68
CA GLN A 320 -14.81 19.16 -25.16
C GLN A 320 -14.50 19.42 -23.66
N ILE A 321 -13.87 18.49 -22.93
CA ILE A 321 -13.65 18.66 -21.46
C ILE A 321 -12.45 19.55 -21.10
N GLN A 322 -11.67 20.09 -22.06
CA GLN A 322 -10.55 21.00 -21.76
C GLN A 322 -10.68 22.44 -22.32
N LYS A 323 -11.86 22.85 -22.77
CA LYS A 323 -12.13 24.27 -23.11
C LYS A 323 -13.45 24.82 -22.54
N GLN A 324 -13.81 24.39 -21.32
CA GLN A 324 -14.74 25.11 -20.45
C GLN A 324 -14.17 25.19 -19.02
N VAL A 325 -13.08 25.95 -18.85
CA VAL A 325 -12.89 26.68 -17.59
C VAL A 325 -13.65 27.99 -17.76
N GLY A 326 -14.97 27.86 -17.72
CA GLY A 326 -15.93 28.95 -17.65
C GLY A 326 -16.77 28.69 -16.40
N THR A 327 -16.63 29.59 -15.43
CA THR A 327 -17.45 29.71 -14.21
C THR A 327 -18.92 29.38 -14.47
N ASN A 328 -19.42 28.26 -13.94
CA ASN A 328 -20.81 28.04 -13.54
C ASN A 328 -20.91 26.68 -12.82
N ALA A 329 -20.85 26.68 -11.49
CA ALA A 329 -21.23 25.52 -10.69
C ALA A 329 -22.72 25.20 -10.98
N LYS A 330 -23.03 23.96 -11.40
CA LYS A 330 -24.42 23.52 -11.55
C LYS A 330 -25.09 23.54 -10.18
N GLU A 331 -26.11 24.38 -10.01
CA GLU A 331 -26.91 24.46 -8.80
C GLU A 331 -27.53 23.09 -8.48
N ILE A 332 -27.28 22.57 -7.26
CA ILE A 332 -27.82 21.28 -6.81
C ILE A 332 -29.26 21.51 -6.34
N VAL A 333 -30.23 21.20 -7.20
CA VAL A 333 -31.65 21.27 -6.86
C VAL A 333 -32.09 19.95 -6.21
N LEU A 334 -32.56 20.03 -4.96
CA LEU A 334 -33.10 18.89 -4.23
C LEU A 334 -34.54 18.57 -4.64
N ARG A 335 -34.87 17.28 -4.65
CA ARG A 335 -36.24 16.75 -4.79
C ARG A 335 -37.06 16.97 -3.53
N GLU A 336 -38.38 16.88 -3.62
CA GLU A 336 -39.27 17.16 -2.47
C GLU A 336 -39.04 16.15 -1.33
N TYR A 337 -38.90 14.86 -1.63
CA TYR A 337 -38.54 13.87 -0.59
C TYR A 337 -37.17 14.15 0.06
N GLN A 338 -36.23 14.76 -0.67
CA GLN A 338 -34.92 15.11 -0.13
C GLN A 338 -35.02 16.32 0.79
N LYS A 339 -35.82 17.33 0.42
CA LYS A 339 -36.11 18.50 1.26
C LYS A 339 -36.82 18.10 2.55
N GLU A 340 -37.79 17.19 2.46
CA GLU A 340 -38.49 16.61 3.61
C GLU A 340 -37.50 15.98 4.60
N LEU A 341 -36.62 15.10 4.10
CA LEU A 341 -35.65 14.35 4.90
C LEU A 341 -34.61 15.22 5.62
N ILE A 342 -34.19 16.36 5.03
CA ILE A 342 -33.19 17.23 5.64
C ILE A 342 -33.78 18.39 6.45
N SER A 343 -35.10 18.60 6.41
CA SER A 343 -35.75 19.78 6.98
C SER A 343 -35.36 20.06 8.44
N LYS A 344 -35.23 19.01 9.27
CA LYS A 344 -34.82 19.12 10.68
C LYS A 344 -33.33 19.37 10.85
N ALA A 345 -32.50 18.79 9.99
CA ALA A 345 -31.06 19.03 9.96
C ALA A 345 -30.76 20.50 9.63
N LEU A 346 -31.49 21.09 8.68
CA LEU A 346 -31.38 22.52 8.36
C LEU A 346 -31.78 23.42 9.55
N LEU A 347 -32.58 22.95 10.50
CA LEU A 347 -32.88 23.71 11.72
C LEU A 347 -31.78 23.61 12.80
N GLY A 348 -30.64 22.96 12.49
CA GLY A 348 -29.54 22.76 13.43
C GLY A 348 -29.74 21.60 14.40
N LYS A 349 -30.76 20.75 14.20
CA LYS A 349 -30.99 19.57 15.04
C LYS A 349 -30.04 18.42 14.68
N ASN A 350 -29.73 17.58 15.65
CA ASN A 350 -29.03 16.32 15.39
C ASN A 350 -30.02 15.33 14.77
N CYS A 351 -29.69 14.76 13.61
CA CYS A 351 -30.63 13.94 12.85
C CYS A 351 -30.01 12.64 12.36
N ILE A 352 -30.83 11.59 12.31
CA ILE A 352 -30.53 10.39 11.54
C ILE A 352 -31.45 10.36 10.33
N ILE A 353 -30.88 10.50 9.15
CA ILE A 353 -31.58 10.46 7.87
C ILE A 353 -31.57 9.03 7.35
N THR A 354 -32.73 8.40 7.36
CA THR A 354 -32.91 7.03 6.87
C THR A 354 -33.57 7.08 5.51
N ALA A 355 -32.80 6.78 4.47
CA ALA A 355 -33.27 6.79 3.09
C ALA A 355 -32.60 5.67 2.28
N PRO A 356 -33.32 5.00 1.34
CA PRO A 356 -32.78 3.91 0.54
C PRO A 356 -31.45 4.25 -0.16
N THR A 357 -30.66 3.23 -0.47
CA THR A 357 -29.51 3.37 -1.38
C THR A 357 -29.96 3.96 -2.72
N GLY A 358 -29.18 4.87 -3.29
CA GLY A 358 -29.57 5.58 -4.52
C GLY A 358 -30.43 6.84 -4.34
N SER A 359 -31.01 7.09 -3.14
CA SER A 359 -31.84 8.28 -2.86
C SER A 359 -31.11 9.64 -2.89
N GLY A 360 -29.79 9.65 -3.09
CA GLY A 360 -28.99 10.88 -3.13
C GLY A 360 -28.60 11.44 -1.75
N LYS A 361 -28.37 10.59 -0.75
CA LYS A 361 -27.93 11.00 0.61
C LYS A 361 -26.69 11.91 0.60
N THR A 362 -25.75 11.71 -0.34
CA THR A 362 -24.61 12.62 -0.50
C THR A 362 -25.06 14.05 -0.87
N PHE A 363 -26.01 14.21 -1.79
CA PHE A 363 -26.52 15.54 -2.17
C PHE A 363 -27.28 16.21 -1.03
N MET A 364 -28.01 15.43 -0.22
CA MET A 364 -28.61 15.91 1.02
C MET A 364 -27.54 16.46 1.97
N ALA A 365 -26.44 15.74 2.17
CA ALA A 365 -25.33 16.17 3.00
C ALA A 365 -24.67 17.45 2.47
N VAL A 366 -24.46 17.55 1.15
CA VAL A 366 -23.96 18.78 0.51
C VAL A 366 -24.86 19.97 0.84
N LYS A 367 -26.18 19.84 0.73
CA LYS A 367 -27.10 20.95 1.03
C LYS A 367 -27.10 21.34 2.52
N ILE A 368 -26.96 20.36 3.42
CA ILE A 368 -26.82 20.63 4.86
C ILE A 368 -25.52 21.38 5.15
N ILE A 369 -24.41 20.99 4.51
CA ILE A 369 -23.12 21.67 4.66
C ILE A 369 -23.22 23.11 4.13
N GLU A 370 -23.84 23.31 2.97
CA GLU A 370 -24.05 24.63 2.38
C GLU A 370 -24.82 25.56 3.33
N ASP A 371 -25.98 25.11 3.83
CA ASP A 371 -26.81 25.87 4.77
C ASP A 371 -26.07 26.14 6.11
N HIS A 372 -25.27 25.18 6.57
CA HIS A 372 -24.45 25.36 7.77
C HIS A 372 -23.40 26.47 7.63
N PHE A 373 -22.70 26.54 6.49
CA PHE A 373 -21.77 27.63 6.23
C PHE A 373 -22.49 28.97 6.05
N GLN A 374 -23.63 29.01 5.35
CA GLN A 374 -24.43 30.23 5.17
C GLN A 374 -24.91 30.80 6.52
N LYS A 375 -25.42 29.96 7.42
CA LYS A 375 -25.89 30.39 8.75
C LYS A 375 -24.77 30.84 9.68
N ASN A 376 -23.54 30.44 9.40
CA ASN A 376 -22.37 30.76 10.21
C ASN A 376 -21.37 31.63 9.43
N GLU A 377 -21.86 32.40 8.44
CA GLU A 377 -21.04 33.33 7.69
C GLU A 377 -20.29 34.29 8.63
N GLY A 378 -18.99 34.47 8.40
CA GLY A 378 -18.10 35.25 9.25
C GLY A 378 -17.62 34.55 10.53
N LYS A 379 -18.02 33.30 10.80
CA LYS A 379 -17.50 32.48 11.91
C LYS A 379 -16.55 31.40 11.39
N VAL A 380 -15.65 30.94 12.27
CA VAL A 380 -14.79 29.79 11.96
C VAL A 380 -15.64 28.52 11.99
N CYS A 381 -15.83 27.91 10.83
CA CYS A 381 -16.54 26.65 10.68
C CYS A 381 -15.58 25.53 10.25
N LYS A 382 -15.73 24.37 10.90
CA LYS A 382 -15.04 23.14 10.55
C LYS A 382 -16.08 22.04 10.40
N VAL A 383 -16.10 21.41 9.23
CA VAL A 383 -16.97 20.27 8.92
C VAL A 383 -16.11 19.02 8.81
N ILE A 384 -16.52 17.94 9.46
CA ILE A 384 -15.93 16.62 9.24
C ILE A 384 -16.97 15.69 8.61
N PHE A 385 -16.59 15.08 7.49
CA PHE A 385 -17.37 14.05 6.81
C PHE A 385 -16.70 12.69 7.04
N LEU A 386 -17.37 11.80 7.78
CA LEU A 386 -16.86 10.48 8.08
C LEU A 386 -17.43 9.42 7.15
N CYS A 387 -16.56 8.52 6.66
CA CYS A 387 -16.93 7.37 5.85
C CYS A 387 -16.08 6.14 6.19
N ASN A 388 -16.64 4.95 6.09
CA ASN A 388 -15.97 3.71 6.54
C ASN A 388 -14.86 3.20 5.61
N GLN A 389 -14.83 3.63 4.35
CA GLN A 389 -13.88 3.14 3.35
C GLN A 389 -13.05 4.29 2.76
N THR A 390 -11.78 4.01 2.46
CA THR A 390 -10.83 4.99 1.88
C THR A 390 -11.22 5.40 0.46
N ASN A 391 -11.72 4.48 -0.37
CA ASN A 391 -12.22 4.81 -1.72
C ASN A 391 -13.45 5.73 -1.65
N LEU A 392 -14.31 5.50 -0.66
CA LEU A 392 -15.48 6.33 -0.43
C LEU A 392 -15.07 7.74 0.02
N ALA A 393 -14.05 7.87 0.88
CA ALA A 393 -13.52 9.17 1.32
C ALA A 393 -13.10 10.04 0.13
N GLU A 394 -12.38 9.46 -0.82
CA GLU A 394 -11.94 10.15 -2.03
C GLU A 394 -13.11 10.53 -2.94
N GLN A 395 -14.10 9.63 -3.07
CA GLN A 395 -15.31 9.93 -3.84
C GLN A 395 -16.09 11.10 -3.22
N GLN A 396 -16.30 11.11 -1.90
CA GLN A 396 -16.99 12.20 -1.24
C GLN A 396 -16.21 13.51 -1.34
N LYS A 397 -14.87 13.48 -1.22
CA LYS A 397 -14.01 14.65 -1.44
C LYS A 397 -14.27 15.26 -2.83
N ASN A 398 -14.28 14.46 -3.88
CA ASN A 398 -14.48 14.96 -5.25
C ASN A 398 -15.85 15.61 -5.44
N VAL A 399 -16.91 15.02 -4.83
CA VAL A 399 -18.26 15.62 -4.86
C VAL A 399 -18.27 16.97 -4.12
N LEU A 400 -17.63 17.03 -2.96
CA LEU A 400 -17.55 18.26 -2.16
C LEU A 400 -16.74 19.35 -2.87
N ILE A 401 -15.63 19.03 -3.54
CA ILE A 401 -14.84 20.00 -4.34
C ILE A 401 -15.68 20.59 -5.46
N GLY A 402 -16.46 19.77 -6.16
CA GLY A 402 -17.36 20.26 -7.20
C GLY A 402 -18.48 21.15 -6.67
N ALA A 403 -18.95 20.89 -5.44
CA ALA A 403 -20.01 21.67 -4.80
C ALA A 403 -19.52 22.97 -4.13
N PHE A 404 -18.27 22.99 -3.66
CA PHE A 404 -17.69 24.10 -2.89
C PHE A 404 -16.31 24.50 -3.43
N PRO A 405 -16.24 25.14 -4.60
CA PRO A 405 -14.97 25.53 -5.22
C PRO A 405 -14.17 26.53 -4.38
N ASP A 406 -14.84 27.32 -3.54
CA ASP A 406 -14.23 28.37 -2.71
C ASP A 406 -13.75 27.88 -1.33
N LEU A 407 -14.00 26.60 -0.98
CA LEU A 407 -13.63 26.02 0.31
C LEU A 407 -12.42 25.09 0.18
N ILE A 408 -11.56 25.10 1.21
CA ILE A 408 -10.42 24.18 1.29
C ILE A 408 -10.92 22.82 1.79
N ILE A 409 -10.86 21.81 0.92
CA ILE A 409 -11.36 20.46 1.19
C ILE A 409 -10.21 19.45 1.11
N ASN A 410 -9.95 18.79 2.25
CA ASN A 410 -8.90 17.78 2.35
C ASN A 410 -9.44 16.41 2.77
N VAL A 411 -8.63 15.38 2.54
CA VAL A 411 -8.95 14.01 2.94
C VAL A 411 -7.83 13.43 3.81
N ILE A 412 -8.21 12.83 4.93
CA ILE A 412 -7.29 12.20 5.89
C ILE A 412 -7.70 10.75 6.09
N TYR A 413 -6.87 9.84 5.59
CA TYR A 413 -6.98 8.41 5.85
C TYR A 413 -5.60 7.77 5.81
N GLY A 414 -5.50 6.54 6.29
CA GLY A 414 -4.29 5.71 6.23
C GLY A 414 -3.77 5.36 7.61
N SER A 415 -2.52 4.89 7.67
CA SER A 415 -1.84 4.60 8.93
C SER A 415 -1.52 5.89 9.70
N PRO A 416 -1.26 5.83 11.02
CA PRO A 416 -0.89 6.99 11.82
C PRO A 416 0.24 7.83 11.23
N GLU A 417 1.24 7.20 10.59
CA GLU A 417 2.36 7.89 9.89
C GLU A 417 1.89 8.70 8.68
N SER A 418 0.97 8.14 7.89
CA SER A 418 0.40 8.86 6.77
C SER A 418 -0.50 10.00 7.25
N GLN A 419 -1.17 9.80 8.39
CA GLN A 419 -2.02 10.82 8.99
C GLN A 419 -1.20 11.99 9.53
N SER A 420 -0.09 11.77 10.24
CA SER A 420 0.71 12.86 10.84
C SER A 420 1.16 13.89 9.80
N LYS A 421 1.68 13.42 8.66
CA LYS A 421 2.04 14.28 7.51
C LYS A 421 0.85 15.05 6.95
N LYS A 422 -0.34 14.42 6.91
CA LYS A 422 -1.57 15.05 6.38
C LYS A 422 -2.22 16.01 7.37
N MET A 423 -1.96 15.86 8.67
CA MET A 423 -2.55 16.69 9.71
C MET A 423 -2.12 18.15 9.65
N GLU A 424 -0.98 18.47 9.01
CA GLU A 424 -0.55 19.86 8.74
C GLU A 424 -1.65 20.65 8.00
N SER A 425 -2.39 19.99 7.11
CA SER A 425 -3.49 20.60 6.34
C SER A 425 -4.80 20.74 7.11
N PHE A 426 -4.97 20.07 8.27
CA PHE A 426 -6.23 20.02 9.00
C PHE A 426 -6.69 21.40 9.48
N THR A 427 -5.76 22.19 10.01
CA THR A 427 -6.05 23.54 10.54
C THR A 427 -6.59 24.46 9.46
N LEU A 428 -6.02 24.39 8.24
CA LEU A 428 -6.40 25.24 7.10
C LEU A 428 -7.68 24.79 6.38
N SER A 429 -8.09 23.53 6.53
CA SER A 429 -9.23 22.97 5.79
C SER A 429 -10.58 23.45 6.32
N ASN A 430 -11.53 23.83 5.48
CA ASN A 430 -12.92 24.09 5.92
C ASN A 430 -13.69 22.77 6.13
N ILE A 431 -13.48 21.81 5.21
CA ILE A 431 -14.10 20.50 5.24
C ILE A 431 -13.01 19.43 5.20
N VAL A 432 -13.10 18.44 6.09
CA VAL A 432 -12.20 17.30 6.09
C VAL A 432 -12.98 16.00 5.97
N VAL A 433 -12.69 15.24 4.92
CA VAL A 433 -13.22 13.88 4.75
C VAL A 433 -12.25 12.89 5.38
N MET A 434 -12.70 11.99 6.26
CA MET A 434 -11.80 11.02 6.89
C MET A 434 -12.47 9.70 7.26
N THR A 435 -11.67 8.67 7.51
CA THR A 435 -12.19 7.45 8.13
C THR A 435 -12.34 7.63 9.64
N PRO A 436 -13.32 6.98 10.30
CA PRO A 436 -13.58 7.25 11.71
C PRO A 436 -12.43 6.86 12.64
N GLN A 437 -11.65 5.83 12.28
CA GLN A 437 -10.47 5.47 13.06
C GLN A 437 -9.43 6.60 13.05
N CYS A 438 -9.29 7.36 11.96
CA CYS A 438 -8.40 8.51 11.92
C CYS A 438 -8.84 9.59 12.90
N LEU A 439 -10.14 9.92 12.97
CA LEU A 439 -10.61 10.91 13.93
C LEU A 439 -10.38 10.45 15.37
N VAL A 440 -10.68 9.18 15.67
CA VAL A 440 -10.42 8.57 16.99
C VAL A 440 -8.93 8.65 17.34
N ASP A 441 -8.05 8.26 16.42
CA ASP A 441 -6.61 8.28 16.64
C ASP A 441 -6.09 9.71 16.85
N ASN A 442 -6.51 10.68 16.04
CA ASN A 442 -6.02 12.06 16.16
C ASN A 442 -6.54 12.75 17.43
N LEU A 443 -7.76 12.45 17.88
CA LEU A 443 -8.28 12.90 19.18
C LEU A 443 -7.58 12.20 20.36
N LYS A 444 -7.14 10.95 20.19
CA LYS A 444 -6.43 10.18 21.22
C LYS A 444 -4.99 10.66 21.38
N HIS A 445 -4.28 10.91 20.28
CA HIS A 445 -2.89 11.38 20.30
C HIS A 445 -2.77 12.90 20.55
N GLY A 446 -3.88 13.61 20.78
CA GLY A 446 -3.89 15.05 21.04
C GLY A 446 -3.59 15.93 19.82
N ARG A 447 -3.54 15.36 18.60
CA ARG A 447 -3.37 16.13 17.35
C ARG A 447 -4.63 16.93 17.01
N ILE A 448 -5.79 16.49 17.51
CA ILE A 448 -7.02 17.28 17.58
C ILE A 448 -7.34 17.40 19.07
N GLU A 449 -7.29 18.63 19.60
CA GLU A 449 -7.38 18.88 21.04
C GLU A 449 -8.77 18.54 21.62
N SER A 450 -9.84 18.94 20.91
CA SER A 450 -11.22 18.72 21.34
C SER A 450 -12.16 18.59 20.15
N LEU A 451 -13.28 17.89 20.37
CA LEU A 451 -14.41 17.87 19.44
C LEU A 451 -15.02 19.26 19.21
N SER A 452 -14.80 20.22 20.12
CA SER A 452 -15.36 21.58 20.04
C SER A 452 -14.83 22.38 18.85
N ILE A 453 -13.71 21.98 18.23
CA ILE A 453 -13.23 22.60 16.99
C ILE A 453 -14.15 22.28 15.81
N ILE A 454 -14.92 21.19 15.89
CA ILE A 454 -15.81 20.72 14.85
C ILE A 454 -17.17 21.37 15.08
N THR A 455 -17.73 21.95 14.02
CA THR A 455 -19.06 22.60 14.06
C THR A 455 -20.16 21.72 13.49
N LEU A 456 -19.82 20.82 12.55
CA LEU A 456 -20.73 19.86 11.93
C LEU A 456 -20.01 18.54 11.67
N LEU A 457 -20.63 17.44 12.08
CA LEU A 457 -20.15 16.08 11.90
C LEU A 457 -21.16 15.30 11.06
N ILE A 458 -20.80 14.99 9.82
CA ILE A 458 -21.57 14.09 8.96
C ILE A 458 -21.01 12.67 9.11
N ILE A 459 -21.86 11.70 9.43
CA ILE A 459 -21.49 10.30 9.60
C ILE A 459 -22.20 9.47 8.53
N ASP A 460 -21.48 9.04 7.51
CA ASP A 460 -22.00 8.14 6.49
C ASP A 460 -22.05 6.70 6.99
N GLU A 461 -23.08 5.97 6.59
CA GLU A 461 -23.43 4.64 7.11
C GLU A 461 -23.46 4.60 8.64
N CYS A 462 -24.18 5.56 9.25
CA CYS A 462 -24.18 5.81 10.70
C CYS A 462 -24.73 4.65 11.54
N HIS A 463 -25.38 3.67 10.92
CA HIS A 463 -25.89 2.45 11.56
C HIS A 463 -24.79 1.60 12.21
N HIS A 464 -23.52 1.87 11.89
CA HIS A 464 -22.36 1.29 12.56
C HIS A 464 -22.08 1.83 13.96
N THR A 465 -22.81 2.83 14.44
CA THR A 465 -22.57 3.51 15.73
C THR A 465 -23.11 2.70 16.91
N TYR A 466 -22.56 1.50 17.10
CA TYR A 466 -22.84 0.61 18.23
C TYR A 466 -21.63 -0.26 18.56
N SER A 467 -21.67 -0.93 19.73
CA SER A 467 -20.60 -1.82 20.18
C SER A 467 -19.23 -1.13 20.20
N LYS A 468 -18.18 -1.78 19.68
CA LYS A 468 -16.80 -1.28 19.66
C LYS A 468 -16.39 -0.66 18.31
N HIS A 469 -17.35 -0.28 17.48
CA HIS A 469 -17.05 0.36 16.21
C HIS A 469 -16.41 1.75 16.43
N PRO A 470 -15.46 2.21 15.59
CA PRO A 470 -14.84 3.52 15.73
C PRO A 470 -15.83 4.69 15.82
N TYR A 471 -16.94 4.67 15.08
CA TYR A 471 -18.04 5.65 15.24
C TYR A 471 -18.57 5.70 16.68
N ASN A 472 -18.81 4.53 17.29
CA ASN A 472 -19.36 4.49 18.65
C ASN A 472 -18.32 4.93 19.69
N ILE A 473 -17.03 4.66 19.45
CA ILE A 473 -15.94 5.15 20.31
C ILE A 473 -15.86 6.67 20.26
N LEU A 474 -15.93 7.25 19.06
CA LEU A 474 -15.98 8.69 18.84
C LEU A 474 -17.19 9.32 19.54
N MET A 475 -18.38 8.78 19.28
CA MET A 475 -19.62 9.33 19.84
C MET A 475 -19.74 9.11 21.35
N SER A 476 -19.12 8.06 21.89
CA SER A 476 -18.97 7.88 23.33
C SER A 476 -18.19 9.03 23.97
N ARG A 477 -17.10 9.50 23.33
CA ARG A 477 -16.35 10.68 23.77
C ARG A 477 -17.17 11.96 23.62
N TYR A 478 -17.90 12.12 22.53
CA TYR A 478 -18.86 13.22 22.34
C TYR A 478 -19.86 13.30 23.51
N LEU A 479 -20.46 12.17 23.89
CA LEU A 479 -21.43 12.10 24.98
C LEU A 479 -20.78 12.32 26.35
N ASP A 480 -19.55 11.86 26.56
CA ASP A 480 -18.81 12.15 27.79
C ASP A 480 -18.57 13.66 27.92
N GLU A 481 -18.13 14.34 26.85
CA GLU A 481 -17.98 15.81 26.83
C GLU A 481 -19.32 16.52 27.06
N LYS A 482 -20.42 16.01 26.47
CA LYS A 482 -21.79 16.53 26.68
C LYS A 482 -22.22 16.49 28.14
N PHE A 483 -21.90 15.42 28.86
CA PHE A 483 -22.36 15.25 30.25
C PHE A 483 -21.42 15.87 31.29
N GLU A 484 -20.11 15.92 31.01
CA GLU A 484 -19.10 16.33 31.99
C GLU A 484 -18.78 17.83 31.94
N LYS A 485 -18.87 18.47 30.77
CA LYS A 485 -18.50 19.87 30.58
C LYS A 485 -19.74 20.76 30.49
N ALA A 486 -19.96 21.60 31.50
CA ALA A 486 -20.95 22.67 31.42
C ALA A 486 -20.58 23.65 30.28
N ASN A 487 -21.54 23.97 29.40
CA ASN A 487 -21.37 24.86 28.25
C ASN A 487 -20.38 24.38 27.17
N CYS A 488 -20.21 23.06 26.98
CA CYS A 488 -19.41 22.54 25.86
C CYS A 488 -20.10 22.80 24.52
N GLN A 489 -19.40 23.49 23.61
CA GLN A 489 -19.86 23.67 22.23
C GLN A 489 -19.52 22.40 21.44
N LEU A 490 -20.53 21.59 21.16
CA LEU A 490 -20.40 20.33 20.42
C LEU A 490 -20.88 20.48 18.97
N PRO A 491 -20.32 19.70 18.03
CA PRO A 491 -20.76 19.73 16.65
C PRO A 491 -22.21 19.26 16.51
N GLN A 492 -22.94 19.85 15.57
CA GLN A 492 -24.17 19.21 15.08
C GLN A 492 -23.83 17.85 14.46
N VAL A 493 -24.62 16.81 14.72
CA VAL A 493 -24.39 15.44 14.25
C VAL A 493 -25.47 15.02 13.27
N ILE A 494 -25.07 14.65 12.05
CA ILE A 494 -25.96 14.13 11.02
C ILE A 494 -25.52 12.72 10.64
N GLY A 495 -26.36 11.73 10.93
CA GLY A 495 -26.19 10.35 10.49
C GLY A 495 -26.91 10.07 9.18
N LEU A 496 -26.24 9.44 8.22
CA LEU A 496 -26.83 9.00 6.95
C LEU A 496 -26.85 7.47 6.93
N THR A 497 -27.99 6.86 6.60
CA THR A 497 -28.05 5.39 6.46
C THR A 497 -29.16 4.93 5.52
N ALA A 498 -28.96 3.79 4.86
CA ALA A 498 -30.02 3.04 4.18
C ALA A 498 -30.69 1.99 5.07
N VAL A 499 -30.07 1.68 6.20
CA VAL A 499 -30.46 0.60 7.10
C VAL A 499 -30.47 1.14 8.53
N ALA A 500 -31.61 1.07 9.20
CA ALA A 500 -31.70 1.44 10.61
C ALA A 500 -32.14 0.21 11.42
N GLY A 501 -31.27 -0.24 12.33
CA GLY A 501 -31.63 -1.24 13.35
C GLY A 501 -31.81 -2.68 12.86
N ILE A 502 -30.72 -3.39 12.54
CA ILE A 502 -30.79 -4.83 12.32
C ILE A 502 -29.58 -5.58 12.88
N ASP A 503 -29.68 -6.06 14.13
CA ASP A 503 -28.97 -7.26 14.61
C ASP A 503 -29.55 -7.81 15.94
N VAL A 504 -30.73 -8.44 15.88
CA VAL A 504 -31.49 -8.93 17.08
C VAL A 504 -30.89 -10.20 17.71
N THR A 505 -29.83 -10.78 17.14
CA THR A 505 -29.44 -12.17 17.51
C THR A 505 -28.26 -12.30 18.47
N LYS A 506 -27.47 -11.24 18.70
CA LYS A 506 -26.28 -11.32 19.57
C LYS A 506 -26.37 -10.50 20.86
N THR A 507 -27.22 -9.47 20.90
CA THR A 507 -27.31 -8.52 22.02
C THR A 507 -28.50 -8.79 22.95
N GLY A 508 -29.42 -9.69 22.57
CA GLY A 508 -30.68 -9.91 23.28
C GLY A 508 -31.70 -8.78 23.14
N LYS A 509 -31.34 -7.70 22.42
CA LYS A 509 -32.19 -6.53 22.18
C LYS A 509 -33.08 -6.75 20.97
N ASN A 510 -34.35 -6.36 21.03
CA ASN A 510 -35.22 -6.36 19.86
C ASN A 510 -34.81 -5.26 18.86
N ALA A 511 -35.34 -5.28 17.64
CA ALA A 511 -34.92 -4.33 16.60
C ALA A 511 -35.25 -2.88 16.98
N LYS A 512 -36.37 -2.63 17.67
CA LYS A 512 -36.77 -1.30 18.16
C LYS A 512 -35.74 -0.73 19.14
N GLU A 513 -35.36 -1.52 20.14
CA GLU A 513 -34.33 -1.17 21.12
C GLU A 513 -32.99 -0.88 20.46
N HIS A 514 -32.66 -1.60 19.38
CA HIS A 514 -31.42 -1.36 18.65
C HIS A 514 -31.45 -0.05 17.84
N ILE A 515 -32.58 0.33 17.24
CA ILE A 515 -32.75 1.64 16.62
C ILE A 515 -32.59 2.75 17.67
N LEU A 516 -33.29 2.63 18.81
CA LEU A 516 -33.20 3.59 19.90
C LEU A 516 -31.78 3.69 20.46
N GLU A 517 -31.04 2.59 20.53
CA GLU A 517 -29.62 2.60 20.89
C GLU A 517 -28.77 3.39 19.89
N ILE A 518 -28.96 3.21 18.59
CA ILE A 518 -28.24 3.99 17.57
C ILE A 518 -28.60 5.47 17.67
N CYS A 519 -29.90 5.80 17.83
CA CYS A 519 -30.37 7.18 18.06
C CYS A 519 -29.71 7.80 19.30
N ALA A 520 -29.67 7.05 20.41
CA ALA A 520 -29.04 7.49 21.65
C ALA A 520 -27.53 7.70 21.48
N ASN A 521 -26.84 6.77 20.84
CA ASN A 521 -25.40 6.86 20.61
C ASN A 521 -25.03 8.04 19.71
N LEU A 522 -25.85 8.38 18.70
CA LEU A 522 -25.62 9.51 17.80
C LEU A 522 -26.14 10.85 18.33
N ASP A 523 -26.68 10.87 19.55
CA ASP A 523 -27.31 12.05 20.15
C ASP A 523 -28.42 12.66 19.26
N CYS A 524 -29.23 11.78 18.68
CA CYS A 524 -30.25 12.11 17.70
C CYS A 524 -31.45 12.83 18.34
N ASP A 525 -31.78 14.03 17.85
CA ASP A 525 -33.02 14.74 18.21
C ASP A 525 -34.21 14.24 17.39
N GLU A 526 -33.98 13.92 16.11
CA GLU A 526 -35.03 13.55 15.15
C GLU A 526 -34.55 12.43 14.21
N LEU A 527 -35.21 11.27 14.28
CA LEU A 527 -35.16 10.29 13.22
C LEU A 527 -35.97 10.82 12.03
N CYS A 528 -35.38 10.86 10.84
CA CYS A 528 -35.97 11.43 9.63
C CYS A 528 -36.19 10.34 8.58
N ILE A 529 -37.46 10.16 8.17
CA ILE A 529 -37.92 9.26 7.11
C ILE A 529 -38.81 10.02 6.12
N THR A 530 -39.03 9.46 4.93
CA THR A 530 -39.99 10.00 3.95
C THR A 530 -41.40 9.50 4.24
N ARG A 531 -42.36 10.41 4.39
CA ARG A 531 -43.81 10.14 4.52
C ARG A 531 -44.60 10.76 3.39
N ASP A 532 -44.49 12.08 3.22
CA ASP A 532 -45.39 12.82 2.33
C ASP A 532 -45.02 12.62 0.87
N ASN A 533 -43.73 12.40 0.59
CA ASN A 533 -43.20 12.27 -0.76
C ASN A 533 -42.75 10.84 -1.11
N ILE A 534 -43.37 9.81 -0.51
CA ILE A 534 -43.03 8.39 -0.78
C ILE A 534 -43.17 8.06 -2.27
N LYS A 535 -44.20 8.60 -2.93
CA LYS A 535 -44.42 8.35 -4.36
C LYS A 535 -43.26 8.85 -5.22
N GLU A 536 -42.81 10.09 -5.00
CA GLU A 536 -41.65 10.65 -5.70
C GLU A 536 -40.37 9.85 -5.41
N LEU A 537 -40.18 9.41 -4.16
CA LEU A 537 -39.06 8.55 -3.79
C LEU A 537 -39.08 7.22 -4.55
N CYS A 538 -40.23 6.55 -4.63
CA CYS A 538 -40.38 5.28 -5.35
C CYS A 538 -40.19 5.43 -6.86
N ASP A 539 -40.66 6.54 -7.45
CA ASP A 539 -40.47 6.84 -8.86
C ASP A 539 -38.99 7.10 -9.21
N HIS A 540 -38.23 7.67 -8.26
CA HIS A 540 -36.81 7.99 -8.48
C HIS A 540 -35.84 6.88 -8.07
N VAL A 541 -36.18 6.08 -7.07
CA VAL A 541 -35.35 5.00 -6.54
C VAL A 541 -36.05 3.66 -6.83
N PRO A 542 -35.76 3.04 -7.99
CA PRO A 542 -36.39 1.79 -8.35
C PRO A 542 -36.01 0.69 -7.36
N VAL A 543 -36.99 -0.11 -6.96
CA VAL A 543 -36.76 -1.31 -6.16
C VAL A 543 -36.45 -2.46 -7.13
N PRO A 544 -35.23 -3.03 -7.10
CA PRO A 544 -34.87 -4.10 -8.03
C PRO A 544 -35.70 -5.36 -7.77
N VAL A 545 -35.96 -6.12 -8.82
CA VAL A 545 -36.65 -7.41 -8.72
C VAL A 545 -35.75 -8.40 -8.00
N GLU A 546 -36.28 -9.02 -6.94
CA GLU A 546 -35.53 -9.99 -6.11
C GLU A 546 -35.96 -11.43 -6.41
N ASP A 547 -34.99 -12.31 -6.70
CA ASP A 547 -35.23 -13.75 -6.88
C ASP A 547 -34.16 -14.62 -6.20
N VAL A 548 -34.54 -15.82 -5.79
CA VAL A 548 -33.65 -16.81 -5.19
C VAL A 548 -33.67 -18.09 -6.03
N LYS A 549 -32.54 -18.42 -6.65
CA LYS A 549 -32.34 -19.63 -7.44
C LYS A 549 -31.78 -20.73 -6.57
N SER A 550 -32.65 -21.65 -6.15
CA SER A 550 -32.27 -22.90 -5.49
C SER A 550 -32.13 -24.00 -6.54
N LEU A 551 -30.89 -24.45 -6.76
CA LEU A 551 -30.52 -25.41 -7.80
C LEU A 551 -30.09 -26.74 -7.17
N PRO A 552 -30.35 -27.90 -7.81
CA PRO A 552 -30.06 -29.21 -7.23
C PRO A 552 -28.58 -29.38 -6.87
N MET A 553 -28.28 -30.18 -5.83
CA MET A 553 -26.90 -30.61 -5.59
C MET A 553 -26.42 -31.46 -6.77
N GLU A 554 -25.25 -31.14 -7.29
CA GLU A 554 -24.58 -31.97 -8.28
C GLU A 554 -24.26 -33.35 -7.70
N ARG A 555 -24.19 -34.36 -8.58
CA ARG A 555 -23.70 -35.68 -8.19
C ARG A 555 -22.26 -35.55 -7.70
N GLU A 556 -21.89 -36.36 -6.71
CA GLU A 556 -20.54 -36.36 -6.18
C GLU A 556 -19.50 -36.68 -7.28
N SER A 557 -18.64 -35.71 -7.58
CA SER A 557 -17.57 -35.85 -8.58
C SER A 557 -16.51 -36.86 -8.14
N ALA A 558 -15.82 -37.47 -9.10
CA ALA A 558 -14.72 -38.39 -8.80
C ALA A 558 -13.59 -37.68 -8.03
N LEU A 559 -13.29 -36.42 -8.34
CA LEU A 559 -12.35 -35.60 -7.57
C LEU A 559 -12.78 -35.41 -6.12
N SER A 560 -14.08 -35.16 -5.87
CA SER A 560 -14.61 -35.07 -4.50
C SER A 560 -14.34 -36.37 -3.74
N LYS A 561 -14.54 -37.54 -4.36
CA LYS A 561 -14.26 -38.84 -3.73
C LYS A 561 -12.78 -39.01 -3.39
N VAL A 562 -11.88 -38.59 -4.28
CA VAL A 562 -10.43 -38.65 -4.04
C VAL A 562 -10.02 -37.77 -2.87
N ILE A 563 -10.51 -36.52 -2.83
CA ILE A 563 -10.22 -35.60 -1.72
C ILE A 563 -10.79 -36.13 -0.41
N LYS A 564 -12.03 -36.62 -0.40
CA LYS A 564 -12.64 -37.22 0.80
C LYS A 564 -11.89 -38.46 1.27
N SER A 565 -11.42 -39.31 0.35
CA SER A 565 -10.57 -40.46 0.68
C SER A 565 -9.27 -40.01 1.35
N PHE A 566 -8.58 -39.01 0.81
CA PHE A 566 -7.40 -38.44 1.45
C PHE A 566 -7.71 -37.90 2.85
N MET A 567 -8.80 -37.13 3.00
CA MET A 567 -9.21 -36.60 4.31
C MET A 567 -9.50 -37.72 5.32
N SER A 568 -10.13 -38.83 4.90
CA SER A 568 -10.34 -40.02 5.72
C SER A 568 -9.03 -40.70 6.14
N ASP A 569 -8.05 -40.80 5.23
CA ASP A 569 -6.73 -41.36 5.54
C ASP A 569 -6.01 -40.49 6.58
N VAL A 570 -6.05 -39.17 6.41
CA VAL A 570 -5.45 -38.21 7.38
C VAL A 570 -6.15 -38.29 8.73
N HIS A 571 -7.48 -38.35 8.78
CA HIS A 571 -8.21 -38.56 10.04
C HIS A 571 -7.81 -39.85 10.74
N SER A 572 -7.66 -40.95 9.99
CA SER A 572 -7.27 -42.25 10.54
C SER A 572 -5.85 -42.23 11.11
N SER A 573 -5.00 -41.31 10.63
CA SER A 573 -3.65 -41.10 11.15
C SER A 573 -3.57 -40.18 12.39
N LEU A 574 -4.68 -39.54 12.80
CA LEU A 574 -4.73 -38.71 14.00
C LEU A 574 -4.80 -39.62 15.25
N ASN A 575 -3.65 -39.80 15.92
CA ASN A 575 -3.55 -40.66 17.11
C ASN A 575 -4.18 -40.04 18.39
N ASN A 576 -4.59 -38.77 18.34
CA ASN A 576 -5.14 -38.07 19.50
C ASN A 576 -6.66 -38.28 19.63
N ARG A 577 -7.09 -38.99 20.68
CA ARG A 577 -8.52 -39.25 20.98
C ARG A 577 -9.35 -37.96 21.16
N GLU A 578 -8.73 -36.85 21.59
CA GLU A 578 -9.38 -35.55 21.75
C GLU A 578 -9.63 -34.81 20.43
N LEU A 579 -9.02 -35.29 19.34
CA LEU A 579 -9.24 -34.84 17.96
C LEU A 579 -10.17 -35.78 17.18
N SER A 580 -10.86 -36.70 17.85
CA SER A 580 -11.83 -37.56 17.17
C SER A 580 -12.96 -36.73 16.53
N ALA A 581 -13.25 -37.05 15.26
CA ALA A 581 -14.20 -36.35 14.40
C ALA A 581 -15.36 -37.25 13.98
N ASN A 582 -15.74 -38.20 14.85
CA ASN A 582 -16.73 -39.22 14.51
C ASN A 582 -18.03 -38.58 13.99
N SER A 583 -18.46 -39.01 12.81
CA SER A 583 -19.71 -38.62 12.16
C SER A 583 -19.78 -37.21 11.54
N LEU A 584 -18.66 -36.50 11.35
CA LEU A 584 -18.65 -35.22 10.65
C LEU A 584 -18.52 -35.37 9.13
N GLN A 585 -19.35 -34.66 8.37
CA GLN A 585 -19.30 -34.64 6.90
C GLN A 585 -18.27 -33.63 6.38
N PHE A 586 -17.37 -34.07 5.51
CA PHE A 586 -16.40 -33.20 4.82
C PHE A 586 -17.09 -32.24 3.84
N GLY A 587 -16.48 -31.08 3.62
CA GLY A 587 -17.01 -30.02 2.76
C GLY A 587 -18.10 -29.16 3.41
N THR A 588 -18.32 -29.29 4.73
CA THR A 588 -19.42 -28.61 5.45
C THR A 588 -18.94 -27.53 6.42
N THR A 589 -19.82 -26.61 6.79
CA THR A 589 -19.56 -25.61 7.84
C THR A 589 -19.34 -26.24 9.23
N GLN A 590 -19.98 -27.37 9.52
CA GLN A 590 -19.77 -28.11 10.76
C GLN A 590 -18.32 -28.59 10.89
N TYR A 591 -17.75 -29.08 9.79
CA TYR A 591 -16.36 -29.52 9.72
C TYR A 591 -15.38 -28.36 9.93
N ILE A 592 -15.68 -27.16 9.43
CA ILE A 592 -14.89 -25.93 9.71
C ILE A 592 -14.91 -25.61 11.21
N GLY A 593 -16.05 -25.73 11.87
CA GLY A 593 -16.16 -25.54 13.32
C GLY A 593 -15.22 -26.47 14.08
N TRP A 594 -15.24 -27.76 13.73
CA TRP A 594 -14.32 -28.76 14.28
C TRP A 594 -12.84 -28.43 13.98
N LEU A 595 -12.50 -28.08 12.74
CA LEU A 595 -11.12 -27.69 12.36
C LEU A 595 -10.61 -26.54 13.21
N SER A 596 -11.44 -25.52 13.47
CA SER A 596 -11.09 -24.39 14.33
C SER A 596 -10.77 -24.83 15.76
N ASP A 597 -11.55 -25.75 16.32
CA ASP A 597 -11.33 -26.24 17.68
C ASP A 597 -10.13 -27.20 17.76
N ALA A 598 -9.97 -28.08 16.78
CA ALA A 598 -8.79 -28.93 16.63
C ALA A 598 -7.50 -28.09 16.54
N LYS A 599 -7.49 -27.05 15.71
CA LYS A 599 -6.36 -26.11 15.56
C LYS A 599 -6.04 -25.39 16.86
N LYS A 600 -7.04 -25.00 17.66
CA LYS A 600 -6.80 -24.42 19.00
C LYS A 600 -6.10 -25.41 19.92
N LYS A 601 -6.60 -26.65 20.00
CA LYS A 601 -6.06 -27.71 20.86
C LYS A 601 -4.60 -28.03 20.52
N VAL A 602 -4.31 -28.21 19.23
CA VAL A 602 -2.94 -28.50 18.75
C VAL A 602 -2.00 -27.34 19.06
N ASN A 603 -2.43 -26.09 18.85
CA ASN A 603 -1.62 -24.91 19.17
C ASN A 603 -1.43 -24.66 20.68
N SER A 604 -2.28 -25.24 21.54
CA SER A 604 -2.19 -25.10 23.00
C SER A 604 -1.43 -26.25 23.68
N SER A 605 -1.08 -27.32 22.95
CA SER A 605 -0.44 -28.50 23.51
C SER A 605 1.02 -28.22 23.92
N PRO A 606 1.47 -28.70 25.09
CA PRO A 606 2.88 -28.62 25.50
C PRO A 606 3.80 -29.61 24.75
N PHE A 607 3.25 -30.56 24.00
CA PHE A 607 3.99 -31.54 23.19
C PHE A 607 4.14 -31.08 21.73
N GLU A 608 5.25 -31.43 21.06
CA GLU A 608 5.45 -31.20 19.62
C GLU A 608 4.48 -32.04 18.77
N LEU A 609 3.23 -31.59 18.62
CA LEU A 609 2.22 -32.19 17.75
C LEU A 609 2.40 -31.79 16.28
N LYS A 610 3.62 -31.97 15.75
CA LYS A 610 4.00 -31.55 14.38
C LYS A 610 3.14 -32.25 13.32
N HIS A 611 2.83 -33.53 13.51
CA HIS A 611 2.02 -34.31 12.59
C HIS A 611 0.54 -33.90 12.58
N GLU A 612 -0.06 -33.73 13.76
CA GLU A 612 -1.45 -33.26 13.89
C GLU A 612 -1.61 -31.84 13.37
N PHE A 613 -0.61 -30.98 13.58
CA PHE A 613 -0.60 -29.64 13.03
C PHE A 613 -0.61 -29.64 11.50
N ALA A 614 0.27 -30.42 10.87
CA ALA A 614 0.29 -30.59 9.42
C ALA A 614 -1.02 -31.18 8.88
N SER A 615 -1.53 -32.21 9.55
CA SER A 615 -2.79 -32.88 9.22
C SER A 615 -3.97 -31.92 9.21
N ILE A 616 -4.13 -31.11 10.27
CA ILE A 616 -5.22 -30.12 10.36
C ILE A 616 -5.12 -29.07 9.25
N GLN A 617 -3.91 -28.64 8.87
CA GLN A 617 -3.76 -27.68 7.77
C GLN A 617 -4.16 -28.26 6.41
N TYR A 618 -3.75 -29.49 6.11
CA TYR A 618 -4.17 -30.17 4.88
C TYR A 618 -5.67 -30.47 4.85
N LEU A 619 -6.27 -30.85 5.98
CA LEU A 619 -7.72 -31.03 6.10
C LEU A 619 -8.48 -29.71 5.88
N GLU A 620 -7.96 -28.59 6.38
CA GLU A 620 -8.51 -27.24 6.14
C GLU A 620 -8.47 -26.88 4.65
N LYS A 621 -7.32 -27.08 3.99
CA LYS A 621 -7.15 -26.86 2.54
C LYS A 621 -8.09 -27.74 1.70
N CYS A 622 -8.15 -29.04 1.97
CA CYS A 622 -9.02 -29.98 1.26
C CYS A 622 -10.50 -29.65 1.45
N ASN A 623 -10.90 -29.27 2.67
CA ASN A 623 -12.27 -28.88 2.95
C ASN A 623 -12.68 -27.59 2.20
N ILE A 624 -11.76 -26.63 2.04
CA ILE A 624 -11.98 -25.46 1.19
C ILE A 624 -12.24 -25.90 -0.26
N VAL A 625 -11.39 -26.77 -0.82
CA VAL A 625 -11.52 -27.24 -2.21
C VAL A 625 -12.81 -28.04 -2.43
N LEU A 626 -13.25 -28.87 -1.48
CA LEU A 626 -14.54 -29.55 -1.56
C LEU A 626 -15.72 -28.56 -1.66
N ARG A 627 -15.64 -27.42 -0.97
CA ARG A 627 -16.69 -26.38 -1.09
C ARG A 627 -16.67 -25.70 -2.47
N ILE A 628 -15.50 -25.60 -3.10
CA ILE A 628 -15.35 -25.05 -4.45
C ILE A 628 -15.96 -26.02 -5.47
N LEU A 629 -15.77 -27.32 -5.31
CA LEU A 629 -16.37 -28.32 -6.20
C LEU A 629 -17.90 -28.30 -6.24
N ASN A 630 -18.56 -27.78 -5.22
CA ASN A 630 -20.02 -27.66 -5.22
C ASN A 630 -20.55 -26.58 -6.18
N GLY A 631 -19.69 -25.72 -6.73
CA GLY A 631 -20.11 -24.53 -7.47
C GLY A 631 -19.22 -24.12 -8.64
N TYR A 632 -18.18 -24.88 -8.95
CA TYR A 632 -17.16 -24.53 -9.95
C TYR A 632 -16.71 -25.80 -10.69
N ARG A 633 -15.82 -25.65 -11.68
CA ARG A 633 -15.31 -26.78 -12.46
C ARG A 633 -14.27 -27.56 -11.66
N ALA A 634 -14.15 -28.86 -11.92
CA ALA A 634 -13.15 -29.69 -11.24
C ALA A 634 -11.71 -29.23 -11.54
N LYS A 635 -11.44 -28.73 -12.76
CA LYS A 635 -10.13 -28.14 -13.09
C LYS A 635 -9.75 -26.95 -12.22
N ASP A 636 -10.70 -26.05 -11.91
CA ASP A 636 -10.41 -24.87 -11.10
C ASP A 636 -10.12 -25.28 -9.65
N ALA A 637 -10.81 -26.30 -9.14
CA ALA A 637 -10.58 -26.87 -7.83
C ALA A 637 -9.21 -27.57 -7.72
N LEU A 638 -8.78 -28.29 -8.77
CA LEU A 638 -7.45 -28.90 -8.85
C LEU A 638 -6.34 -27.85 -8.84
N GLU A 639 -6.46 -26.80 -9.65
CA GLU A 639 -5.45 -25.74 -9.76
C GLU A 639 -5.13 -25.13 -8.39
N ILE A 640 -6.16 -24.87 -7.57
CA ILE A 640 -5.98 -24.34 -6.20
C ILE A 640 -5.33 -25.35 -5.28
N LEU A 641 -5.72 -26.62 -5.39
CA LEU A 641 -5.18 -27.66 -4.53
C LEU A 641 -3.69 -27.86 -4.81
N TYR A 642 -3.29 -27.80 -6.08
CA TYR A 642 -1.89 -27.79 -6.49
C TYR A 642 -1.15 -26.54 -6.02
N ASP A 643 -1.73 -25.35 -6.18
CA ASP A 643 -1.15 -24.10 -5.64
C ASP A 643 -0.89 -24.20 -4.13
N TYR A 644 -1.81 -24.79 -3.37
CA TYR A 644 -1.63 -25.04 -1.94
C TYR A 644 -0.54 -26.07 -1.60
N ILE A 645 -0.32 -27.04 -2.49
CA ILE A 645 0.71 -28.07 -2.36
C ILE A 645 2.10 -27.49 -2.69
N GLU A 646 2.19 -26.68 -3.74
CA GLU A 646 3.43 -26.13 -4.28
C GLU A 646 3.95 -24.98 -3.44
N ASN A 647 3.07 -24.08 -2.99
CA ASN A 647 3.43 -22.91 -2.18
C ASN A 647 3.48 -23.18 -0.67
N GLU A 648 3.50 -24.45 -0.24
CA GLU A 648 3.66 -24.80 1.18
C GLU A 648 5.10 -24.51 1.65
N THR A 649 5.25 -23.50 2.51
CA THR A 649 6.56 -23.05 3.01
C THR A 649 7.07 -23.87 4.20
N LEU A 650 6.26 -24.76 4.76
CA LEU A 650 6.61 -25.56 5.93
C LEU A 650 7.17 -26.92 5.51
N GLU A 651 8.48 -27.10 5.67
CA GLU A 651 9.21 -28.31 5.27
C GLU A 651 9.48 -29.25 6.46
N THR A 652 8.45 -29.79 7.11
CA THR A 652 8.65 -30.92 8.03
C THR A 652 8.33 -32.24 7.36
N ASP A 653 8.90 -33.35 7.86
CA ASP A 653 8.62 -34.70 7.36
C ASP A 653 7.11 -35.00 7.31
N ALA A 654 6.35 -34.50 8.28
CA ALA A 654 4.89 -34.65 8.30
C ALA A 654 4.21 -33.91 7.14
N PHE A 655 4.62 -32.67 6.85
CA PHE A 655 4.12 -31.91 5.70
C PHE A 655 4.49 -32.59 4.38
N GLN A 656 5.74 -33.07 4.25
CA GLN A 656 6.21 -33.74 3.04
C GLN A 656 5.49 -35.07 2.79
N ASN A 657 5.28 -35.89 3.82
CA ASN A 657 4.56 -37.15 3.70
C ASN A 657 3.10 -36.95 3.25
N LEU A 658 2.40 -35.97 3.84
CA LEU A 658 1.04 -35.61 3.44
C LEU A 658 0.99 -35.04 2.02
N LYS A 659 1.98 -34.21 1.66
CA LYS A 659 2.15 -33.66 0.31
C LYS A 659 2.26 -34.75 -0.74
N ILE A 660 3.16 -35.71 -0.54
CA ILE A 660 3.39 -36.85 -1.44
C ILE A 660 2.13 -37.72 -1.55
N LEU A 661 1.49 -38.00 -0.41
CA LEU A 661 0.27 -38.82 -0.39
C LEU A 661 -0.86 -38.17 -1.18
N LEU A 662 -1.11 -36.87 -0.99
CA LEU A 662 -2.15 -36.14 -1.70
C LEU A 662 -1.82 -36.07 -3.20
N LYS A 663 -0.58 -35.69 -3.54
CA LYS A 663 -0.14 -35.56 -4.93
C LYS A 663 -0.29 -36.87 -5.71
N ARG A 664 0.12 -38.01 -5.13
CA ARG A 664 -0.05 -39.33 -5.75
C ARG A 664 -1.52 -39.66 -6.05
N LYS A 665 -2.43 -39.36 -5.12
CA LYS A 665 -3.87 -39.59 -5.31
C LYS A 665 -4.46 -38.68 -6.40
N LEU A 666 -3.97 -37.45 -6.52
CA LEU A 666 -4.39 -36.52 -7.57
C LEU A 666 -3.86 -36.94 -8.94
N GLU A 667 -2.59 -37.35 -9.05
CA GLU A 667 -2.01 -37.86 -10.30
C GLU A 667 -2.72 -39.13 -10.79
N GLU A 668 -3.10 -40.03 -9.87
CA GLU A 668 -3.91 -41.21 -10.19
C GLU A 668 -5.31 -40.81 -10.71
N PHE A 669 -5.93 -39.82 -10.09
CA PHE A 669 -7.21 -39.28 -10.54
C PHE A 669 -7.10 -38.67 -11.95
N GLU A 670 -6.11 -37.81 -12.18
CA GLU A 670 -5.90 -37.15 -13.48
C GLU A 670 -5.61 -38.17 -14.59
N GLY A 671 -4.88 -39.25 -14.30
CA GLY A 671 -4.62 -40.33 -15.26
C GLY A 671 -5.86 -41.09 -15.74
N HIS A 672 -6.97 -41.04 -14.98
CA HIS A 672 -8.23 -41.70 -15.33
C HIS A 672 -9.36 -40.72 -15.68
N SER A 673 -9.14 -39.41 -15.49
CA SER A 673 -10.15 -38.38 -15.72
C SER A 673 -10.20 -37.98 -17.18
N THR A 674 -11.41 -37.70 -17.68
CA THR A 674 -11.58 -37.13 -19.02
C THR A 674 -11.54 -35.60 -18.96
N GLN A 675 -11.16 -34.95 -20.06
CA GLN A 675 -11.22 -33.48 -20.15
C GLN A 675 -12.65 -32.96 -19.92
N GLU A 676 -13.65 -33.67 -20.42
CA GLU A 676 -15.07 -33.34 -20.22
C GLU A 676 -15.46 -33.36 -18.74
N GLU A 677 -14.99 -34.35 -17.96
CA GLU A 677 -15.24 -34.43 -16.52
C GLU A 677 -14.55 -33.29 -15.75
N LEU A 678 -13.35 -32.87 -16.17
CA LEU A 678 -12.61 -31.77 -15.56
C LEU A 678 -13.25 -30.40 -15.84
N GLU A 679 -13.85 -30.25 -17.02
CA GLU A 679 -14.45 -28.99 -17.50
C GLU A 679 -15.95 -28.87 -17.23
N ALA A 680 -16.60 -29.96 -16.80
CA ALA A 680 -18.01 -29.98 -16.46
C ALA A 680 -18.38 -28.86 -15.49
N GLU A 681 -19.39 -28.09 -15.86
CA GLU A 681 -19.86 -26.93 -15.12
C GLU A 681 -20.99 -27.34 -14.18
N SER A 682 -20.96 -26.83 -12.95
CA SER A 682 -22.09 -27.00 -12.03
C SER A 682 -23.33 -26.27 -12.54
N SER A 683 -24.51 -26.77 -12.20
CA SER A 683 -25.80 -26.10 -12.45
C SER A 683 -25.83 -24.66 -11.97
N CYS A 684 -25.19 -24.37 -10.83
CA CYS A 684 -25.07 -23.00 -10.31
C CYS A 684 -24.25 -22.10 -11.23
N LEU A 685 -23.13 -22.60 -11.76
CA LEU A 685 -22.28 -21.85 -12.68
C LEU A 685 -22.98 -21.64 -14.02
N LEU A 686 -23.69 -22.65 -14.53
CA LEU A 686 -24.48 -22.56 -15.76
C LEU A 686 -25.59 -21.50 -15.63
N GLU A 687 -26.34 -21.49 -14.54
CA GLU A 687 -27.37 -20.48 -14.27
C GLU A 687 -26.76 -19.07 -14.20
N LEU A 688 -25.61 -18.92 -13.53
CA LEU A 688 -24.92 -17.63 -13.45
C LEU A 688 -24.53 -17.13 -14.84
N VAL A 689 -23.93 -18.00 -15.67
CA VAL A 689 -23.50 -17.66 -17.03
C VAL A 689 -24.70 -17.31 -17.91
N ASP A 690 -25.79 -18.08 -17.86
CA ASP A 690 -27.02 -17.80 -18.62
C ASP A 690 -27.63 -16.45 -18.24
N LEU A 691 -27.74 -16.15 -16.94
CA LEU A 691 -28.23 -14.85 -16.46
C LEU A 691 -27.39 -13.69 -16.97
N ILE A 692 -26.05 -13.82 -16.92
CA ILE A 692 -25.12 -12.79 -17.41
C ILE A 692 -25.28 -12.62 -18.93
N GLN A 693 -25.22 -13.72 -19.68
CA GLN A 693 -25.30 -13.69 -21.15
C GLN A 693 -26.62 -13.11 -21.61
N LYS A 694 -27.74 -13.52 -21.02
CA LYS A 694 -29.06 -12.95 -21.30
C LYS A 694 -29.10 -11.45 -21.04
N LYS A 695 -28.57 -10.97 -19.92
CA LYS A 695 -28.52 -9.54 -19.62
C LYS A 695 -27.71 -8.74 -20.64
N PHE A 696 -26.56 -9.25 -21.06
CA PHE A 696 -25.73 -8.58 -22.07
C PHE A 696 -26.30 -8.69 -23.48
N HIS A 697 -27.03 -9.77 -23.78
CA HIS A 697 -27.78 -9.91 -25.03
C HIS A 697 -28.91 -8.89 -25.12
N ASP A 698 -29.73 -8.77 -24.07
CA ASP A 698 -30.84 -7.83 -24.02
C ASP A 698 -30.35 -6.36 -24.01
N LYS A 699 -29.26 -6.09 -23.28
CA LYS A 699 -28.66 -4.75 -23.14
C LYS A 699 -27.13 -4.83 -23.10
N PRO A 700 -26.42 -4.56 -24.22
CA PRO A 700 -24.95 -4.64 -24.29
C PRO A 700 -24.18 -3.67 -23.39
N ASP A 701 -24.80 -2.57 -22.96
CA ASP A 701 -24.25 -1.61 -21.99
C ASP A 701 -24.66 -1.91 -20.54
N SER A 702 -25.17 -3.12 -20.25
CA SER A 702 -25.43 -3.59 -18.89
C SER A 702 -24.19 -3.49 -17.99
N ARG A 703 -24.42 -3.38 -16.69
CA ARG A 703 -23.35 -3.46 -15.68
C ARG A 703 -23.76 -4.48 -14.62
N VAL A 704 -22.90 -5.48 -14.44
CA VAL A 704 -23.17 -6.64 -13.59
C VAL A 704 -22.18 -6.68 -12.43
N ILE A 705 -22.68 -6.95 -11.22
CA ILE A 705 -21.83 -7.22 -10.04
C ILE A 705 -22.14 -8.62 -9.53
N VAL A 706 -21.12 -9.47 -9.40
CA VAL A 706 -21.23 -10.82 -8.84
C VAL A 706 -20.46 -10.88 -7.52
N PHE A 707 -21.15 -11.12 -6.41
CA PHE A 707 -20.55 -11.26 -5.10
C PHE A 707 -20.15 -12.71 -4.81
N ALA A 708 -18.90 -12.91 -4.41
CA ALA A 708 -18.36 -14.20 -3.96
C ALA A 708 -17.92 -14.13 -2.48
N GLU A 709 -17.94 -15.28 -1.79
CA GLU A 709 -17.67 -15.34 -0.34
C GLU A 709 -16.22 -14.98 0.03
N THR A 710 -15.24 -15.42 -0.77
CA THR A 710 -13.80 -15.32 -0.42
C THR A 710 -12.98 -14.69 -1.54
N LYS A 711 -11.78 -14.20 -1.19
CA LYS A 711 -10.81 -13.63 -2.15
C LYS A 711 -10.42 -14.63 -3.24
N ILE A 712 -10.20 -15.89 -2.87
CA ILE A 712 -9.86 -16.97 -3.81
C ILE A 712 -11.00 -17.20 -4.80
N LEU A 713 -12.22 -17.38 -4.28
CA LEU A 713 -13.40 -17.58 -5.11
C LEU A 713 -13.66 -16.41 -6.06
N THR A 714 -13.43 -15.18 -5.61
CA THR A 714 -13.56 -13.98 -6.43
C THR A 714 -12.62 -14.01 -7.64
N ARG A 715 -11.34 -14.40 -7.42
CA ARG A 715 -10.35 -14.51 -8.50
C ARG A 715 -10.69 -15.61 -9.49
N ILE A 716 -11.09 -16.78 -8.99
CA ILE A 716 -11.44 -17.92 -9.83
C ILE A 716 -12.66 -17.61 -10.66
N LEU A 717 -13.72 -17.08 -10.03
CA LEU A 717 -14.94 -16.76 -10.75
C LEU A 717 -14.70 -15.73 -11.85
N ALA A 718 -13.85 -14.72 -11.61
CA ALA A 718 -13.45 -13.78 -12.65
C ALA A 718 -12.68 -14.45 -13.80
N LYS A 719 -11.80 -15.43 -13.52
CA LYS A 719 -11.11 -16.24 -14.53
C LYS A 719 -12.10 -17.09 -15.33
N VAL A 720 -12.97 -17.83 -14.66
CA VAL A 720 -14.01 -18.67 -15.27
C VAL A 720 -14.92 -17.86 -16.19
N LEU A 721 -15.40 -16.70 -15.74
CA LEU A 721 -16.25 -15.82 -16.53
C LEU A 721 -15.49 -15.18 -17.70
N LYS A 722 -14.17 -14.98 -17.57
CA LYS A 722 -13.33 -14.50 -18.68
C LYS A 722 -13.21 -15.57 -19.77
N ASP A 723 -13.05 -16.84 -19.42
CA ASP A 723 -13.06 -17.94 -20.41
C ASP A 723 -14.38 -17.98 -21.20
N LYS A 724 -15.48 -17.47 -20.64
CA LYS A 724 -16.81 -17.42 -21.28
C LYS A 724 -17.11 -16.13 -22.04
N SER A 725 -16.20 -15.15 -21.98
CA SER A 725 -16.39 -13.83 -22.62
C SER A 725 -16.26 -13.84 -24.15
N GLU A 726 -15.95 -14.99 -24.77
CA GLU A 726 -15.87 -15.12 -26.24
C GLU A 726 -17.20 -14.78 -26.94
N THR A 727 -18.32 -14.85 -26.21
CA THR A 727 -19.66 -14.59 -26.75
C THR A 727 -20.19 -13.17 -26.47
N ALA A 728 -19.53 -12.39 -25.59
CA ALA A 728 -19.92 -11.01 -25.30
C ALA A 728 -18.78 -10.19 -24.64
N ASP A 729 -18.61 -8.95 -25.11
CA ASP A 729 -17.58 -8.01 -24.63
C ASP A 729 -17.97 -7.32 -23.31
N PHE A 730 -17.91 -8.10 -22.21
CA PHE A 730 -18.17 -7.62 -20.85
C PHE A 730 -16.93 -7.48 -19.96
N ASN A 731 -15.75 -7.93 -20.42
CA ASN A 731 -14.43 -7.78 -19.77
C ASN A 731 -14.45 -7.93 -18.23
N PRO A 732 -14.57 -9.17 -17.70
CA PRO A 732 -14.62 -9.42 -16.26
C PRO A 732 -13.40 -8.89 -15.51
N GLN A 733 -13.65 -8.15 -14.43
CA GLN A 733 -12.62 -7.76 -13.46
C GLN A 733 -13.02 -8.20 -12.05
N TYR A 734 -12.06 -8.27 -11.13
CA TYR A 734 -12.33 -8.58 -9.73
C TYR A 734 -12.01 -7.42 -8.79
N LEU A 735 -12.76 -7.29 -7.70
CA LEU A 735 -12.52 -6.34 -6.62
C LEU A 735 -12.47 -7.05 -5.27
N MET A 736 -11.39 -6.84 -4.51
CA MET A 736 -11.19 -7.49 -3.21
C MET A 736 -10.72 -6.48 -2.17
N ALA A 737 -10.98 -6.77 -0.90
CA ALA A 737 -10.45 -5.98 0.21
C ALA A 737 -8.91 -5.90 0.22
N GLY A 738 -8.38 -4.93 0.97
CA GLY A 738 -6.97 -4.56 1.05
C GLY A 738 -5.97 -5.70 1.30
N LEU A 739 -4.68 -5.38 1.09
CA LEU A 739 -3.56 -6.27 1.39
C LEU A 739 -3.58 -6.64 2.89
N ASN A 740 -3.93 -7.88 3.20
CA ASN A 740 -3.74 -8.47 4.53
C ASN A 740 -2.52 -9.40 4.48
N LYS A 741 -1.89 -9.64 5.64
CA LYS A 741 -0.85 -10.67 5.83
C LYS A 741 -1.41 -12.11 5.84
N ASP A 742 -2.65 -12.31 5.41
CA ASP A 742 -3.25 -13.65 5.32
C ASP A 742 -2.75 -14.38 4.05
N SER A 743 -2.96 -15.69 3.98
CA SER A 743 -2.45 -16.59 2.93
C SER A 743 -2.80 -16.22 1.48
N VAL A 744 -3.76 -15.30 1.25
CA VAL A 744 -4.14 -14.83 -0.09
C VAL A 744 -4.03 -13.30 -0.14
N PRO A 745 -3.11 -12.74 -0.93
CA PRO A 745 -2.93 -11.30 -1.02
C PRO A 745 -4.21 -10.62 -1.50
N GLY A 746 -4.58 -9.53 -0.84
CA GLY A 746 -5.70 -8.68 -1.24
C GLY A 746 -5.34 -7.75 -2.41
N MET A 747 -6.14 -6.70 -2.61
CA MET A 747 -5.93 -5.73 -3.69
C MET A 747 -5.41 -4.41 -3.11
N SER A 748 -4.40 -3.79 -3.73
CA SER A 748 -3.93 -2.46 -3.33
C SER A 748 -5.01 -1.40 -3.54
N LEU A 749 -4.91 -0.27 -2.84
CA LEU A 749 -5.90 0.81 -2.97
C LEU A 749 -5.96 1.37 -4.39
N ASN A 750 -4.81 1.58 -5.04
CA ASN A 750 -4.73 2.08 -6.41
C ASN A 750 -5.40 1.11 -7.38
N LYS A 751 -5.10 -0.19 -7.28
CA LYS A 751 -5.72 -1.19 -8.15
C LYS A 751 -7.25 -1.26 -7.96
N GLN A 752 -7.73 -1.12 -6.72
CA GLN A 752 -9.18 -1.00 -6.47
C GLN A 752 -9.76 0.25 -7.16
N LYS A 753 -9.10 1.41 -7.05
CA LYS A 753 -9.52 2.65 -7.73
C LYS A 753 -9.57 2.47 -9.25
N ASP A 754 -8.55 1.86 -9.85
CA ASP A 754 -8.46 1.64 -11.29
C ASP A 754 -9.58 0.71 -11.78
N THR A 755 -9.80 -0.42 -11.10
CA THR A 755 -10.88 -1.34 -11.43
C THR A 755 -12.25 -0.68 -11.30
N LEU A 756 -12.47 0.13 -10.26
CA LEU A 756 -13.71 0.90 -10.11
C LEU A 756 -13.87 1.97 -11.19
N GLY A 757 -12.78 2.63 -11.60
CA GLY A 757 -12.76 3.58 -12.71
C GLY A 757 -13.12 2.92 -14.04
N MET A 758 -12.51 1.76 -14.34
CA MET A 758 -12.84 0.94 -15.51
C MET A 758 -14.31 0.52 -15.53
N PHE A 759 -14.85 0.11 -14.38
CA PHE A 759 -16.24 -0.32 -14.25
C PHE A 759 -17.23 0.84 -14.45
N ARG A 760 -16.93 2.02 -13.89
CA ARG A 760 -17.72 3.26 -14.08
C ARG A 760 -17.74 3.71 -15.55
N ASN A 761 -16.59 3.68 -16.21
CA ASN A 761 -16.44 4.14 -17.59
C ASN A 761 -16.89 3.11 -18.64
N GLY A 762 -17.19 1.88 -18.22
CA GLY A 762 -17.67 0.82 -19.12
C GLY A 762 -16.62 0.00 -19.83
N VAL A 763 -15.34 0.24 -19.53
CA VAL A 763 -14.22 -0.60 -19.98
C VAL A 763 -14.34 -2.01 -19.39
N CYS A 764 -14.77 -2.07 -18.12
CA CYS A 764 -15.22 -3.30 -17.48
C CYS A 764 -16.74 -3.21 -17.33
N LYS A 765 -17.47 -4.26 -17.70
CA LYS A 765 -18.94 -4.31 -17.54
C LYS A 765 -19.40 -5.40 -16.58
N LEU A 766 -18.49 -6.29 -16.16
CA LEU A 766 -18.75 -7.32 -15.15
C LEU A 766 -17.71 -7.24 -14.03
N LEU A 767 -18.17 -7.00 -12.82
CA LEU A 767 -17.33 -6.94 -11.63
C LEU A 767 -17.62 -8.11 -10.68
N VAL A 768 -16.63 -8.97 -10.46
CA VAL A 768 -16.68 -10.00 -9.42
C VAL A 768 -16.08 -9.44 -8.13
N SER A 769 -16.80 -9.44 -7.01
CA SER A 769 -16.34 -8.78 -5.79
C SER A 769 -16.54 -9.60 -4.52
N THR A 770 -15.65 -9.44 -3.55
CA THR A 770 -15.99 -9.75 -2.14
C THR A 770 -17.00 -8.70 -1.63
N PRO A 771 -17.49 -8.76 -0.37
CA PRO A 771 -18.37 -7.70 0.18
C PRO A 771 -17.78 -6.28 0.20
N VAL A 772 -16.54 -6.06 -0.27
CA VAL A 772 -15.94 -4.72 -0.37
C VAL A 772 -16.75 -3.76 -1.25
N ALA A 773 -17.39 -4.25 -2.31
CA ALA A 773 -18.27 -3.46 -3.19
C ALA A 773 -19.71 -3.30 -2.64
N GLU A 774 -20.03 -3.86 -1.47
CA GLU A 774 -21.39 -3.77 -0.93
C GLU A 774 -21.73 -2.33 -0.54
N GLU A 775 -20.73 -1.57 -0.09
CA GLU A 775 -20.83 -0.16 0.33
C GLU A 775 -19.94 0.73 -0.53
N GLY A 776 -20.31 2.01 -0.65
CA GLY A 776 -19.47 3.03 -1.28
C GLY A 776 -19.33 2.97 -2.81
N LEU A 777 -19.94 2.01 -3.50
CA LEU A 777 -20.01 2.00 -4.96
C LEU A 777 -21.25 2.76 -5.46
N ASP A 778 -21.03 3.76 -6.32
CA ASP A 778 -22.10 4.51 -6.99
C ASP A 778 -22.03 4.35 -8.51
N ILE A 779 -22.92 3.51 -9.06
CA ILE A 779 -23.03 3.24 -10.50
C ILE A 779 -24.51 3.07 -10.86
N GLN A 780 -25.09 4.08 -11.50
CA GLN A 780 -26.51 4.09 -11.88
C GLN A 780 -26.84 3.04 -12.96
N LYS A 781 -25.89 2.72 -13.84
CA LYS A 781 -26.07 1.74 -14.94
C LYS A 781 -26.12 0.27 -14.47
N CYS A 782 -25.83 -0.01 -13.20
CA CYS A 782 -25.83 -1.37 -12.67
C CYS A 782 -27.25 -1.94 -12.61
N ASN A 783 -27.50 -2.98 -13.40
CA ASN A 783 -28.82 -3.57 -13.63
C ASN A 783 -28.90 -5.06 -13.28
N LEU A 784 -27.80 -5.71 -12.90
CA LEU A 784 -27.82 -7.05 -12.32
C LEU A 784 -26.80 -7.16 -11.18
N VAL A 785 -27.27 -7.60 -10.01
CA VAL A 785 -26.43 -7.95 -8.87
C VAL A 785 -26.71 -9.40 -8.50
N VAL A 786 -25.67 -10.22 -8.43
CA VAL A 786 -25.79 -11.65 -8.10
C VAL A 786 -25.01 -11.98 -6.83
N ASP A 787 -25.66 -12.59 -5.85
CA ASP A 787 -25.00 -13.27 -4.73
C ASP A 787 -24.73 -14.72 -5.14
N TYR A 788 -23.46 -15.05 -5.46
CA TYR A 788 -23.08 -16.38 -5.94
C TYR A 788 -22.61 -17.28 -4.81
N LEU A 789 -23.41 -18.30 -4.49
CA LEU A 789 -23.20 -19.31 -3.45
C LEU A 789 -22.89 -18.69 -2.08
N THR A 790 -23.46 -17.52 -1.81
CA THR A 790 -23.25 -16.78 -0.58
C THR A 790 -24.50 -16.03 -0.18
N VAL A 791 -24.82 -16.06 1.12
CA VAL A 791 -25.89 -15.24 1.69
C VAL A 791 -25.37 -14.63 2.97
N GLN A 792 -25.32 -13.30 3.01
CA GLN A 792 -24.79 -12.55 4.15
C GLN A 792 -25.92 -12.13 5.10
N GLY A 793 -25.64 -11.22 6.05
CA GLY A 793 -26.66 -10.69 6.94
C GLY A 793 -27.62 -9.72 6.25
N VAL A 794 -28.71 -9.37 6.92
CA VAL A 794 -29.76 -8.47 6.42
C VAL A 794 -29.21 -7.11 5.94
N ARG A 795 -28.22 -6.56 6.65
CA ARG A 795 -27.55 -5.33 6.23
C ARG A 795 -26.90 -5.47 4.85
N SER A 796 -26.10 -6.53 4.67
CA SER A 796 -25.42 -6.81 3.41
C SER A 796 -26.43 -7.05 2.29
N HIS A 797 -27.56 -7.73 2.59
CA HIS A 797 -28.69 -7.88 1.66
C HIS A 797 -29.20 -6.52 1.15
N VAL A 798 -29.52 -5.59 2.04
CA VAL A 798 -30.05 -4.26 1.65
C VAL A 798 -29.01 -3.45 0.87
N GLN A 799 -27.74 -3.48 1.29
CA GLN A 799 -26.65 -2.75 0.65
C GLN A 799 -26.36 -3.25 -0.76
N LYS A 800 -26.24 -4.58 -0.94
CA LYS A 800 -26.00 -5.23 -2.24
C LYS A 800 -27.17 -5.04 -3.19
N ARG A 801 -28.41 -5.24 -2.70
CA ARG A 801 -29.62 -4.94 -3.47
C ARG A 801 -29.60 -3.50 -3.98
N GLY A 802 -29.16 -2.57 -3.15
CA GLY A 802 -28.94 -1.15 -3.47
C GLY A 802 -27.90 -0.83 -4.53
N ARG A 803 -27.21 -1.83 -5.07
CA ARG A 803 -26.27 -1.70 -6.19
C ARG A 803 -26.96 -1.92 -7.53
N ALA A 804 -28.09 -2.61 -7.60
CA ALA A 804 -28.91 -2.71 -8.80
C ALA A 804 -29.81 -1.47 -8.88
N ARG A 805 -29.30 -0.40 -9.50
CA ARG A 805 -29.92 0.94 -9.49
C ARG A 805 -30.62 1.31 -10.79
N ALA A 806 -30.40 0.56 -11.86
CA ALA A 806 -31.15 0.75 -13.09
C ALA A 806 -32.65 0.47 -12.86
N SER A 807 -33.52 1.06 -13.66
CA SER A 807 -34.97 0.85 -13.57
C SER A 807 -35.39 -0.61 -13.81
N ASP A 808 -34.58 -1.36 -14.56
CA ASP A 808 -34.71 -2.81 -14.80
C ASP A 808 -33.73 -3.64 -13.94
N GLY A 809 -33.33 -3.10 -12.78
CA GLY A 809 -32.40 -3.73 -11.87
C GLY A 809 -32.93 -5.04 -11.30
N GLU A 810 -32.06 -6.05 -11.25
CA GLU A 810 -32.33 -7.35 -10.63
C GLU A 810 -31.31 -7.65 -9.52
N PHE A 811 -31.78 -8.25 -8.44
CA PHE A 811 -30.95 -8.82 -7.38
C PHE A 811 -31.27 -10.31 -7.25
N ILE A 812 -30.32 -11.16 -7.67
CA ILE A 812 -30.50 -12.61 -7.72
C ILE A 812 -29.57 -13.29 -6.73
N GLN A 813 -30.08 -14.24 -5.95
CA GLN A 813 -29.26 -15.07 -5.07
C GLN A 813 -29.22 -16.50 -5.61
N ILE A 814 -28.03 -16.96 -6.03
CA ILE A 814 -27.82 -18.34 -6.46
C ILE A 814 -27.21 -19.08 -5.28
N ILE A 815 -28.00 -19.95 -4.64
CA ILE A 815 -27.61 -20.56 -3.36
C ILE A 815 -27.28 -22.06 -3.45
N GLY A 816 -27.57 -22.69 -4.59
CA GLY A 816 -27.57 -24.15 -4.70
C GLY A 816 -28.55 -24.80 -3.71
N SER A 817 -28.47 -26.12 -3.55
CA SER A 817 -29.32 -26.87 -2.60
C SER A 817 -28.75 -26.84 -1.18
N ASP A 818 -28.29 -25.68 -0.70
CA ASP A 818 -27.83 -25.48 0.68
C ASP A 818 -28.99 -24.99 1.56
N PRO A 819 -29.53 -25.84 2.47
CA PRO A 819 -30.65 -25.46 3.32
C PRO A 819 -30.35 -24.31 4.28
N LEU A 820 -29.07 -24.10 4.64
CA LEU A 820 -28.67 -23.02 5.53
C LEU A 820 -28.68 -21.68 4.80
N LEU A 821 -28.20 -21.65 3.55
CA LEU A 821 -28.26 -20.45 2.71
C LEU A 821 -29.71 -20.09 2.37
N ASP A 822 -30.53 -21.09 2.02
CA ASP A 822 -31.96 -20.88 1.73
C ASP A 822 -32.73 -20.30 2.93
N LYS A 823 -32.54 -20.93 4.11
CA LYS A 823 -33.09 -20.41 5.36
C LYS A 823 -32.61 -18.99 5.65
N ARG A 824 -31.33 -18.70 5.41
CA ARG A 824 -30.77 -17.36 5.65
C ARG A 824 -31.32 -16.31 4.69
N ALA A 825 -31.48 -16.64 3.40
CA ALA A 825 -32.08 -15.77 2.40
C ALA A 825 -33.52 -15.43 2.78
N THR A 826 -34.31 -16.45 3.13
CA THR A 826 -35.68 -16.29 3.62
C THR A 826 -35.75 -15.39 4.86
N VAL A 827 -34.91 -15.67 5.87
CA VAL A 827 -34.86 -14.87 7.11
C VAL A 827 -34.45 -13.42 6.84
N ASN A 828 -33.52 -13.19 5.91
CA ASN A 828 -33.11 -11.83 5.55
C ASN A 828 -34.29 -11.04 4.96
N ARG A 829 -35.02 -11.61 3.99
CA ARG A 829 -36.19 -10.95 3.38
C ARG A 829 -37.25 -10.60 4.41
N ILE A 830 -37.57 -11.52 5.32
CA ILE A 830 -38.51 -11.29 6.42
C ILE A 830 -38.02 -10.13 7.31
N LYS A 831 -36.74 -10.13 7.68
CA LYS A 831 -36.15 -9.10 8.56
C LYS A 831 -36.07 -7.73 7.90
N VAL A 832 -35.89 -7.64 6.58
CA VAL A 832 -35.96 -6.35 5.86
C VAL A 832 -37.35 -5.73 5.97
N ASN A 833 -38.40 -6.54 5.76
CA ASN A 833 -39.78 -6.05 5.88
C ASN A 833 -40.11 -5.64 7.33
N GLN A 834 -39.68 -6.44 8.31
CA GLN A 834 -39.82 -6.10 9.73
C GLN A 834 -39.08 -4.82 10.09
N MET A 835 -37.88 -4.60 9.57
CA MET A 835 -37.12 -3.36 9.81
C MET A 835 -37.92 -2.13 9.39
N GLN A 836 -38.51 -2.13 8.19
CA GLN A 836 -39.27 -0.97 7.70
C GLN A 836 -40.47 -0.64 8.59
N ILE A 837 -41.19 -1.67 9.07
CA ILE A 837 -42.31 -1.50 10.01
C ILE A 837 -41.81 -0.86 11.31
N ILE A 838 -40.73 -1.39 11.88
CA ILE A 838 -40.22 -0.94 13.20
C ILE A 838 -39.62 0.47 13.12
N VAL A 839 -38.96 0.82 12.02
CA VAL A 839 -38.49 2.20 11.79
C VAL A 839 -39.67 3.17 11.76
N ASN A 840 -40.75 2.83 11.08
CA ASN A 840 -41.97 3.65 11.07
C ASN A 840 -42.59 3.73 12.47
N GLU A 841 -42.66 2.63 13.22
CA GLU A 841 -43.16 2.64 14.60
C GLU A 841 -42.35 3.59 15.50
N VAL A 842 -41.01 3.54 15.45
CA VAL A 842 -40.16 4.46 16.23
C VAL A 842 -40.38 5.92 15.82
N TYR A 843 -40.55 6.16 14.52
CA TYR A 843 -40.82 7.50 14.01
C TYR A 843 -42.19 8.02 14.45
N GLU A 844 -43.25 7.20 14.40
CA GLU A 844 -44.58 7.59 14.90
C GLU A 844 -44.56 7.81 16.41
N ASP A 845 -43.83 7.00 17.20
CA ASP A 845 -43.65 7.22 18.63
C ASP A 845 -42.99 8.58 18.91
N GLN A 846 -41.95 8.92 18.15
CA GLN A 846 -41.28 10.23 18.22
C GLN A 846 -42.23 11.38 17.89
N LEU A 847 -43.09 11.24 16.87
CA LEU A 847 -44.06 12.27 16.50
C LEU A 847 -45.15 12.44 17.56
N ASN A 848 -45.63 11.33 18.14
CA ASN A 848 -46.71 11.34 19.11
C ASN A 848 -46.27 11.88 20.48
N ASP A 849 -45.05 11.54 20.93
CA ASP A 849 -44.48 12.02 22.19
C ASP A 849 -42.96 12.32 22.07
N PRO A 850 -42.60 13.51 21.55
CA PRO A 850 -41.20 13.90 21.36
C PRO A 850 -40.41 13.95 22.67
N ASP A 851 -41.05 14.30 23.79
CA ASP A 851 -40.41 14.43 25.09
C ASP A 851 -40.11 13.05 25.69
N ALA A 852 -41.04 12.09 25.58
CA ALA A 852 -40.78 10.71 25.96
C ALA A 852 -39.66 10.09 25.13
N PHE A 853 -39.66 10.32 23.80
CA PHE A 853 -38.58 9.86 22.93
C PHE A 853 -37.20 10.35 23.41
N LYS A 854 -37.05 11.66 23.60
CA LYS A 854 -35.80 12.26 24.12
C LYS A 854 -35.41 11.74 25.49
N LYS A 855 -36.39 11.54 26.38
CA LYS A 855 -36.15 10.97 27.71
C LYS A 855 -35.60 9.55 27.60
N THR A 856 -36.20 8.69 26.77
CA THR A 856 -35.72 7.33 26.52
C THR A 856 -34.29 7.33 25.98
N LEU A 857 -33.97 8.20 25.01
CA LEU A 857 -32.60 8.29 24.49
C LEU A 857 -31.60 8.68 25.58
N LYS A 858 -31.94 9.66 26.41
CA LYS A 858 -31.10 10.10 27.53
C LYS A 858 -30.86 9.00 28.55
N GLU A 859 -31.88 8.20 28.88
CA GLU A 859 -31.75 7.04 29.77
C GLU A 859 -30.78 5.99 29.20
N ILE A 860 -30.87 5.71 27.90
CA ILE A 860 -29.92 4.81 27.21
C ILE A 860 -28.50 5.37 27.24
N GLN A 861 -28.32 6.67 26.97
CA GLN A 861 -27.01 7.34 27.01
C GLN A 861 -26.37 7.22 28.40
N MET A 862 -27.14 7.52 29.46
CA MET A 862 -26.66 7.44 30.85
C MET A 862 -26.29 6.00 31.24
N LYS A 863 -27.13 5.03 30.87
CA LYS A 863 -26.85 3.61 31.11
C LYS A 863 -25.55 3.17 30.41
N ASN A 864 -25.39 3.51 29.13
CA ASN A 864 -24.20 3.17 28.35
C ASN A 864 -22.93 3.80 28.96
N LYS A 865 -23.00 5.05 29.45
CA LYS A 865 -21.89 5.69 30.17
C LYS A 865 -21.54 4.96 31.47
N GLN A 866 -22.54 4.68 32.31
CA GLN A 866 -22.33 3.96 33.58
C GLN A 866 -21.69 2.57 33.37
N GLU A 867 -22.15 1.82 32.36
CA GLU A 867 -21.55 0.52 32.02
C GLU A 867 -20.09 0.66 31.57
N ARG A 868 -19.77 1.67 30.74
CA ARG A 868 -18.37 1.95 30.32
C ARG A 868 -17.49 2.33 31.50
N ASP A 869 -17.94 3.25 32.35
CA ASP A 869 -17.21 3.74 33.52
C ASP A 869 -16.98 2.59 34.52
N ALA A 870 -17.98 1.74 34.75
CA ALA A 870 -17.86 0.56 35.61
C ALA A 870 -16.82 -0.44 35.08
N VAL A 871 -16.81 -0.72 33.76
CA VAL A 871 -15.79 -1.57 33.12
C VAL A 871 -14.41 -0.95 33.27
N GLN A 872 -14.27 0.36 33.13
CA GLN A 872 -12.99 1.04 33.30
C GLN A 872 -12.50 0.98 34.75
N VAL A 873 -13.38 1.20 35.73
CA VAL A 873 -13.09 1.05 37.16
C VAL A 873 -12.71 -0.39 37.52
N GLN A 874 -13.42 -1.38 36.97
CA GLN A 874 -13.11 -2.79 37.20
C GLN A 874 -11.75 -3.18 36.60
N LYS A 875 -11.41 -2.67 35.40
CA LYS A 875 -10.06 -2.82 34.83
C LYS A 875 -9.01 -2.18 35.73
N MET A 876 -9.22 -0.95 36.20
CA MET A 876 -8.31 -0.27 37.13
C MET A 876 -8.14 -1.02 38.45
N LYS A 877 -9.18 -1.70 38.96
CA LYS A 877 -9.11 -2.55 40.16
C LYS A 877 -8.36 -3.86 39.92
N LEU A 878 -8.55 -4.50 38.77
CA LEU A 878 -7.80 -5.72 38.39
C LEU A 878 -6.30 -5.42 38.21
N VAL A 879 -5.97 -4.27 37.64
CA VAL A 879 -4.60 -3.73 37.54
C VAL A 879 -3.96 -3.55 38.91
N LYS A 880 -4.69 -2.98 39.86
CA LYS A 880 -4.19 -2.76 41.23
C LYS A 880 -4.09 -4.05 42.06
N ALA A 881 -4.74 -5.13 41.66
CA ALA A 881 -4.80 -6.41 42.39
C ALA A 881 -3.78 -7.45 41.88
N SER A 882 -2.97 -7.12 40.88
CA SER A 882 -2.20 -8.10 40.14
C SER A 882 -0.78 -8.26 40.73
N GLY A 883 -0.49 -9.44 41.31
CA GLY A 883 0.87 -9.84 41.70
C GLY A 883 1.84 -9.91 40.52
N THR A 884 3.09 -10.28 40.75
CA THR A 884 4.08 -10.44 39.68
C THR A 884 3.70 -11.60 38.75
N TYR A 885 3.79 -11.38 37.43
CA TYR A 885 3.59 -12.43 36.43
C TYR A 885 4.92 -12.75 35.76
N GLU A 886 5.17 -14.04 35.55
CA GLU A 886 6.35 -14.53 34.84
C GLU A 886 5.97 -14.88 33.39
N LEU A 887 6.75 -14.42 32.41
CA LEU A 887 6.57 -14.79 31.01
C LEU A 887 7.53 -15.91 30.64
N LYS A 888 6.97 -17.05 30.22
CA LYS A 888 7.74 -18.23 29.77
C LYS A 888 7.58 -18.46 28.28
N CYS A 889 8.65 -18.88 27.63
CA CYS A 889 8.62 -19.27 26.21
C CYS A 889 7.56 -20.35 25.96
N THR A 890 6.72 -20.20 24.92
CA THR A 890 5.72 -21.24 24.60
C THR A 890 6.35 -22.56 24.19
N SER A 891 7.52 -22.52 23.53
CA SER A 891 8.21 -23.70 23.00
C SER A 891 9.03 -24.44 24.05
N CYS A 892 9.93 -23.76 24.78
CA CYS A 892 10.86 -24.42 25.69
C CYS A 892 10.64 -24.12 27.17
N ASN A 893 9.60 -23.34 27.51
CA ASN A 893 9.27 -22.92 28.88
C ASN A 893 10.37 -22.14 29.64
N CYS A 894 11.47 -21.71 29.00
CA CYS A 894 12.45 -20.86 29.69
C CYS A 894 11.84 -19.50 30.07
N THR A 895 12.29 -18.95 31.19
CA THR A 895 11.81 -17.68 31.72
C THR A 895 12.40 -16.51 30.94
N ALA A 896 11.53 -15.76 30.26
CA ALA A 896 11.90 -14.61 29.46
C ALA A 896 12.03 -13.35 30.33
N ALA A 897 10.92 -12.88 30.90
CA ALA A 897 10.84 -11.63 31.65
C ALA A 897 9.69 -11.66 32.68
N GLU A 898 9.66 -10.67 33.58
CA GLU A 898 8.57 -10.46 34.54
C GLU A 898 7.66 -9.31 34.11
N SER A 899 6.44 -9.25 34.64
CA SER A 899 5.47 -8.18 34.33
C SER A 899 5.98 -6.77 34.65
N SER A 900 6.89 -6.64 35.61
CA SER A 900 7.56 -5.39 36.02
C SER A 900 8.57 -4.86 35.00
N ASP A 901 9.12 -5.75 34.15
CA ASP A 901 10.14 -5.43 33.16
C ASP A 901 9.57 -4.67 31.94
N PHE A 902 8.25 -4.68 31.78
CA PHE A 902 7.59 -4.08 30.63
C PHE A 902 7.38 -2.58 30.82
N ARG A 903 7.59 -1.85 29.72
CA ARG A 903 7.06 -0.51 29.51
C ARG A 903 6.26 -0.49 28.22
N ASN A 904 5.25 0.37 28.14
CA ASN A 904 4.57 0.62 26.88
C ASN A 904 5.03 1.95 26.29
N PHE A 905 5.06 2.04 24.97
CA PHE A 905 5.08 3.33 24.30
C PHE A 905 3.85 3.44 23.40
N GLU A 906 3.15 4.58 23.53
CA GLU A 906 1.92 4.92 22.82
C GLU A 906 0.81 3.86 22.86
N GLU A 907 0.80 2.96 23.87
CA GLU A 907 -0.12 1.82 23.96
C GLU A 907 -0.12 0.84 22.78
N LYS A 908 0.83 0.97 21.84
CA LYS A 908 0.92 0.12 20.63
C LYS A 908 1.96 -0.99 20.80
N CYS A 909 3.04 -0.70 21.51
CA CYS A 909 4.18 -1.58 21.66
C CYS A 909 4.60 -1.71 23.13
N TYR A 910 5.06 -2.91 23.47
CA TYR A 910 5.45 -3.30 24.81
C TYR A 910 6.91 -3.74 24.75
N VAL A 911 7.77 -2.93 25.34
CA VAL A 911 9.22 -3.10 25.34
C VAL A 911 9.70 -3.55 26.70
N ILE A 912 10.82 -4.26 26.71
CA ILE A 912 11.48 -4.70 27.92
C ILE A 912 12.61 -3.73 28.23
N VAL A 913 12.63 -3.20 29.46
CA VAL A 913 13.66 -2.25 29.93
C VAL A 913 14.70 -2.92 30.83
N ASN A 914 14.52 -4.20 31.15
CA ASN A 914 15.46 -4.99 31.92
C ASN A 914 16.63 -5.43 31.03
N LEU A 915 17.84 -4.99 31.37
CA LEU A 915 19.06 -5.24 30.60
C LEU A 915 19.45 -6.74 30.56
N ASP A 916 19.08 -7.53 31.57
CA ASP A 916 19.37 -8.97 31.60
C ASP A 916 18.56 -9.77 30.57
N PHE A 917 17.49 -9.19 30.02
CA PHE A 917 16.70 -9.83 28.97
C PHE A 917 17.55 -10.19 27.74
N ARG A 918 18.55 -9.36 27.43
CA ARG A 918 19.43 -9.57 26.27
C ARG A 918 20.28 -10.84 26.36
N LYS A 919 20.57 -11.31 27.57
CA LYS A 919 21.30 -12.57 27.80
C LYS A 919 20.47 -13.82 27.45
N LYS A 920 19.17 -13.65 27.15
CA LYS A 920 18.22 -14.73 26.89
C LYS A 920 17.72 -14.77 25.45
N ILE A 921 18.23 -13.88 24.59
CA ILE A 921 17.79 -13.74 23.20
C ILE A 921 18.96 -13.83 22.23
N SER A 922 18.68 -14.33 21.04
CA SER A 922 19.51 -14.16 19.86
C SER A 922 18.88 -13.15 18.91
N ILE A 923 19.71 -12.35 18.22
CA ILE A 923 19.28 -11.21 17.42
C ILE A 923 19.63 -11.45 15.96
N SER A 924 18.66 -11.25 15.07
CA SER A 924 18.88 -11.18 13.62
C SER A 924 18.63 -9.75 13.14
N ARG A 925 19.68 -9.08 12.65
CA ARG A 925 19.59 -7.70 12.14
C ARG A 925 18.99 -7.67 10.73
N SER A 926 18.19 -6.65 10.47
CA SER A 926 17.60 -6.35 9.16
C SER A 926 17.75 -4.87 8.84
N ARG A 927 17.63 -4.50 7.56
CA ARG A 927 17.62 -3.08 7.19
C ARG A 927 16.55 -2.32 7.99
N PRO A 928 16.87 -1.15 8.56
CA PRO A 928 15.90 -0.34 9.29
C PRO A 928 14.66 -0.09 8.44
N SER A 929 13.49 -0.40 9.00
CA SER A 929 12.19 -0.16 8.36
C SER A 929 11.30 0.61 9.32
N ILE A 930 10.75 1.74 8.89
CA ILE A 930 9.86 2.56 9.72
C ILE A 930 8.59 1.74 10.01
N LEU A 931 8.23 1.62 11.29
CA LEU A 931 7.00 0.96 11.73
C LEU A 931 5.88 1.98 11.90
N PHE A 932 6.09 2.96 12.78
CA PHE A 932 5.18 4.07 13.00
C PHE A 932 5.87 5.25 13.69
N ASP A 933 5.39 6.47 13.42
CA ASP A 933 5.96 7.73 13.90
C ASP A 933 7.51 7.72 13.75
N ASP A 934 8.27 7.93 14.83
CA ASP A 934 9.76 7.88 14.82
C ASP A 934 10.34 6.50 15.16
N VAL A 935 9.53 5.44 15.10
CA VAL A 935 9.94 4.08 15.51
C VAL A 935 10.36 3.24 14.31
N LYS A 936 11.62 2.80 14.30
CA LYS A 936 12.20 1.95 13.24
C LYS A 936 12.37 0.51 13.73
N ARG A 937 11.97 -0.50 12.97
CA ARG A 937 12.36 -1.91 13.19
C ARG A 937 13.73 -2.16 12.57
N ILE A 938 14.67 -2.67 13.36
CA ILE A 938 16.04 -2.96 12.93
C ILE A 938 16.42 -4.44 13.00
N GLY A 939 15.54 -5.30 13.50
CA GLY A 939 15.82 -6.73 13.59
C GLY A 939 14.69 -7.53 14.21
N SER A 940 14.92 -8.84 14.30
CA SER A 940 14.08 -9.81 14.98
C SER A 940 14.82 -10.40 16.17
N ILE A 941 14.10 -10.71 17.25
CA ILE A 941 14.64 -11.37 18.44
C ILE A 941 14.05 -12.77 18.56
N PHE A 942 14.89 -13.73 18.94
CA PHE A 942 14.55 -15.14 19.08
C PHE A 942 14.97 -15.66 20.46
N CYS A 943 14.32 -16.71 20.93
CA CYS A 943 14.72 -17.42 22.13
C CYS A 943 16.11 -18.01 21.96
N ASP A 944 17.05 -17.68 22.83
CA ASP A 944 18.41 -18.25 22.77
C ASP A 944 18.42 -19.77 23.01
N ASN A 945 17.49 -20.28 23.83
CA ASN A 945 17.42 -21.70 24.17
C ASN A 945 16.78 -22.60 23.10
N CYS A 946 15.90 -22.08 22.22
CA CYS A 946 15.16 -22.93 21.27
C CYS A 946 14.94 -22.32 19.88
N GLY A 947 15.42 -21.11 19.62
CA GLY A 947 15.27 -20.44 18.33
C GLY A 947 13.85 -19.95 18.00
N LEU A 948 12.87 -20.09 18.91
CA LEU A 948 11.52 -19.57 18.67
C LEU A 948 11.56 -18.05 18.52
N TYR A 949 10.97 -17.53 17.44
CA TYR A 949 10.78 -16.09 17.27
C TYR A 949 10.00 -15.48 18.44
N TRP A 950 10.58 -14.48 19.09
CA TRP A 950 10.01 -13.79 20.24
C TRP A 950 9.50 -12.39 19.93
N GLY A 951 10.05 -11.69 18.92
CA GLY A 951 9.66 -10.31 18.66
C GLY A 951 10.60 -9.55 17.73
N ASN A 952 10.63 -8.23 17.86
CA ASN A 952 11.44 -7.33 17.04
C ASN A 952 12.30 -6.39 17.89
N GLN A 953 13.44 -5.96 17.32
CA GLN A 953 14.20 -4.82 17.82
C GLN A 953 13.70 -3.52 17.20
N LEU A 954 13.40 -2.56 18.05
CA LEU A 954 12.85 -1.26 17.69
C LEU A 954 13.81 -0.15 18.09
N VAL A 955 13.97 0.85 17.24
CA VAL A 955 14.69 2.08 17.56
C VAL A 955 13.67 3.17 17.80
N TYR A 956 13.78 3.87 18.93
CA TYR A 956 13.00 5.05 19.24
C TYR A 956 13.88 6.06 19.98
N LYS A 957 13.87 7.34 19.56
CA LYS A 957 14.78 8.39 20.07
C LYS A 957 16.24 7.90 20.19
N HIS A 958 16.82 7.38 19.10
CA HIS A 958 18.19 6.85 19.07
C HIS A 958 18.50 5.73 20.09
N THR A 959 17.47 5.02 20.57
CA THR A 959 17.61 3.96 21.58
C THR A 959 16.98 2.68 21.08
N ILE A 960 17.71 1.56 21.16
CA ILE A 960 17.23 0.24 20.79
C ILE A 960 16.47 -0.37 21.96
N PHE A 961 15.24 -0.79 21.71
CA PHE A 961 14.38 -1.51 22.63
C PHE A 961 13.97 -2.86 22.05
N ASP A 962 13.91 -3.87 22.92
CA ASP A 962 13.47 -5.22 22.55
C ASP A 962 11.96 -5.35 22.79
N CYS A 963 11.18 -5.50 21.71
CA CYS A 963 9.72 -5.55 21.73
C CYS A 963 9.22 -6.97 21.45
N ILE A 964 8.53 -7.57 22.42
CA ILE A 964 8.08 -8.96 22.30
C ILE A 964 6.68 -9.10 21.68
N SER A 965 6.45 -10.26 21.07
CA SER A 965 5.15 -10.71 20.57
C SER A 965 4.50 -11.62 21.59
N ILE A 966 3.51 -11.12 22.32
CA ILE A 966 2.90 -11.85 23.46
C ILE A 966 2.36 -13.25 23.12
N LYS A 967 1.97 -13.50 21.86
CA LYS A 967 1.50 -14.82 21.38
C LYS A 967 2.55 -15.94 21.53
N GLN A 968 3.82 -15.57 21.72
CA GLN A 968 4.97 -16.48 21.86
C GLN A 968 5.27 -16.82 23.32
N PHE A 969 4.46 -16.34 24.26
CA PHE A 969 4.69 -16.52 25.69
C PHE A 969 3.47 -17.06 26.43
N LYS A 970 3.74 -17.89 27.44
CA LYS A 970 2.81 -18.29 28.50
C LYS A 970 2.96 -17.30 29.65
N ILE A 971 1.86 -16.73 30.11
CA ILE A 971 1.83 -15.78 31.23
C ILE A 971 1.49 -16.58 32.49
N VAL A 972 2.43 -16.72 33.41
CA VAL A 972 2.30 -17.55 34.62
C VAL A 972 2.03 -16.63 35.81
N PRO A 973 0.81 -16.61 36.37
CA PRO A 973 0.55 -15.94 37.63
C PRO A 973 1.07 -16.77 38.81
N GLU A 974 1.48 -16.12 39.89
CA GLU A 974 1.92 -16.80 41.11
C GLU A 974 0.84 -17.78 41.63
N GLY A 975 1.19 -19.07 41.70
CA GLY A 975 0.32 -20.14 42.21
C GLY A 975 -0.91 -20.49 41.35
N LYS A 976 -0.95 -20.11 40.07
CA LYS A 976 -2.09 -20.37 39.16
C LYS A 976 -1.66 -20.94 37.80
N ASP A 977 -2.64 -21.46 37.05
CA ASP A 977 -2.42 -22.00 35.71
C ASP A 977 -1.93 -20.93 34.71
N PRO A 978 -1.06 -21.31 33.75
CA PRO A 978 -0.57 -20.41 32.71
C PRO A 978 -1.69 -19.90 31.79
N ILE A 979 -1.62 -18.62 31.43
CA ILE A 979 -2.55 -17.93 30.56
C ILE A 979 -1.90 -17.70 29.18
N LEU A 980 -2.61 -18.06 28.11
CA LEU A 980 -2.20 -17.81 26.72
C LEU A 980 -2.96 -16.61 26.13
N ALA A 981 -2.23 -15.55 25.78
CA ALA A 981 -2.81 -14.34 25.20
C ALA A 981 -2.39 -14.15 23.73
N LYS A 982 -3.38 -14.09 22.81
CA LYS A 982 -3.13 -13.80 21.38
C LYS A 982 -2.84 -12.32 21.08
N LYS A 983 -3.23 -11.42 21.98
CA LYS A 983 -3.08 -9.96 21.86
C LYS A 983 -2.78 -9.38 23.23
N TRP A 984 -1.99 -8.30 23.27
CA TRP A 984 -1.68 -7.58 24.51
C TRP A 984 -2.93 -7.11 25.24
N LEU A 985 -4.02 -6.80 24.51
CA LEU A 985 -5.34 -6.48 25.08
C LEU A 985 -5.92 -7.55 26.02
N LYS A 986 -5.46 -8.80 25.94
CA LYS A 986 -5.92 -9.92 26.77
C LYS A 986 -4.91 -10.28 27.88
N VAL A 987 -3.83 -9.52 28.04
CA VAL A 987 -2.82 -9.75 29.07
C VAL A 987 -3.35 -9.21 30.40
N PRO A 988 -3.39 -10.00 31.49
CA PRO A 988 -3.97 -9.59 32.76
C PRO A 988 -3.35 -8.33 33.36
N PHE A 989 -2.03 -8.16 33.23
CA PHE A 989 -1.30 -7.01 33.76
C PHE A 989 -1.09 -5.88 32.74
N ARG A 990 -1.68 -5.96 31.54
CA ARG A 990 -1.43 -5.00 30.45
C ARG A 990 -1.62 -3.55 30.88
N ASP A 991 -2.72 -3.30 31.58
CA ASP A 991 -3.13 -1.97 32.01
C ASP A 991 -2.32 -1.48 33.23
N ALA A 992 -1.49 -2.34 33.83
CA ALA A 992 -0.51 -2.01 34.88
C ALA A 992 0.85 -1.58 34.31
N VAL A 993 1.13 -1.92 33.05
CA VAL A 993 2.39 -1.57 32.37
C VAL A 993 2.49 -0.06 32.26
N GLN A 994 3.55 0.50 32.84
CA GLN A 994 3.80 1.94 32.85
C GLN A 994 4.35 2.43 31.50
N PRO A 995 4.06 3.69 31.11
CA PRO A 995 4.70 4.31 29.95
C PRO A 995 6.21 4.42 30.13
N LEU A 996 6.94 4.38 29.01
CA LEU A 996 8.37 4.66 28.96
C LEU A 996 8.66 6.06 29.54
N THR A 997 9.57 6.12 30.50
CA THR A 997 10.02 7.37 31.14
C THR A 997 11.43 7.75 30.67
N GLU A 998 11.82 9.03 30.82
CA GLU A 998 13.20 9.47 30.52
C GLU A 998 14.26 8.75 31.38
N GLU A 999 13.91 8.27 32.57
CA GLU A 999 14.78 7.41 33.37
C GLU A 999 15.00 6.03 32.74
N ASP A 1000 13.96 5.44 32.15
CA ASP A 1000 14.08 4.18 31.43
C ASP A 1000 14.98 4.33 30.19
N PHE A 1001 14.91 5.46 29.48
CA PHE A 1001 15.86 5.77 28.39
C PHE A 1001 17.30 5.83 28.88
N LYS A 1002 17.55 6.51 30.00
CA LYS A 1002 18.89 6.57 30.60
C LYS A 1002 19.39 5.18 30.96
N ARG A 1003 18.58 4.41 31.68
CA ARG A 1003 18.89 3.03 32.09
C ARG A 1003 19.23 2.13 30.90
N VAL A 1004 18.40 2.15 29.85
CA VAL A 1004 18.64 1.31 28.67
C VAL A 1004 19.91 1.75 27.91
N ARG A 1005 20.19 3.05 27.84
CA ARG A 1005 21.40 3.61 27.20
C ARG A 1005 22.70 3.44 28.00
N GLU A 1006 22.64 2.96 29.25
CA GLU A 1006 23.85 2.59 30.01
C GLU A 1006 24.64 1.48 29.29
N ASP A 1007 23.92 0.57 28.63
CA ASP A 1007 24.51 -0.38 27.70
C ASP A 1007 24.72 0.32 26.33
N SER A 1008 25.98 0.48 25.94
CA SER A 1008 26.35 1.15 24.69
C SER A 1008 25.79 0.46 23.44
N SER A 1009 25.51 -0.84 23.51
CA SER A 1009 24.88 -1.60 22.42
C SER A 1009 23.41 -1.23 22.19
N ASN A 1010 22.82 -0.41 23.07
CA ASN A 1010 21.48 0.15 22.91
C ASN A 1010 21.43 1.53 22.27
N LYS A 1011 22.58 2.15 22.00
CA LYS A 1011 22.64 3.43 21.29
C LYS A 1011 22.56 3.15 19.80
N PHE A 1012 21.64 3.83 19.12
CA PHE A 1012 21.50 3.75 17.68
C PHE A 1012 22.04 5.03 17.06
N GLU A 1013 23.24 4.95 16.48
CA GLU A 1013 23.82 5.99 15.65
C GLU A 1013 23.35 5.75 14.20
N ASP A 1014 22.79 6.77 13.55
CA ASP A 1014 22.25 6.66 12.17
C ASP A 1014 23.37 6.39 11.13
N ASP A 1015 24.65 6.54 11.52
CA ASP A 1015 25.84 6.25 10.73
C ASP A 1015 26.66 5.11 11.38
N LEU A 1016 27.14 4.16 10.57
CA LEU A 1016 27.92 2.93 10.89
C LEU A 1016 27.10 1.64 11.07
N LEU A 1017 26.79 0.95 9.96
CA LEU A 1017 26.71 -0.51 9.97
C LEU A 1017 28.09 -1.06 9.58
N PRO A 1018 28.81 -1.79 10.46
CA PRO A 1018 29.87 -2.68 10.00
C PRO A 1018 29.26 -3.90 9.28
N PRO A 1019 29.99 -4.53 8.34
CA PRO A 1019 29.53 -5.75 7.69
C PRO A 1019 29.37 -6.87 8.71
N LEU A 1020 28.28 -7.62 8.60
CA LEU A 1020 27.89 -8.75 9.45
C LEU A 1020 29.08 -9.70 9.72
N GLU A 1021 29.48 -9.84 10.98
CA GLU A 1021 30.40 -10.89 11.44
C GLU A 1021 29.79 -12.28 11.17
N LYS A 1022 30.55 -13.13 10.47
CA LYS A 1022 30.25 -14.56 10.30
C LYS A 1022 30.56 -15.28 11.62
N PHE A 1023 29.64 -16.13 12.08
CA PHE A 1023 29.89 -17.06 13.18
C PHE A 1023 31.06 -18.02 12.87
N PRO A 1024 31.80 -18.48 13.89
CA PRO A 1024 33.02 -19.26 13.72
C PRO A 1024 32.70 -20.72 13.33
N THR A 1025 33.40 -21.22 12.32
CA THR A 1025 33.50 -22.65 12.02
C THR A 1025 34.30 -23.36 13.12
N PRO A 1026 33.93 -24.59 13.52
CA PRO A 1026 34.59 -25.32 14.60
C PRO A 1026 36.04 -25.67 14.23
N GLU A 1027 36.90 -25.58 15.24
CA GLU A 1027 38.32 -25.90 15.23
C GLU A 1027 38.63 -27.27 14.59
N SER A 1028 39.56 -27.28 13.64
CA SER A 1028 40.47 -28.41 13.46
C SER A 1028 41.89 -27.93 13.77
N ASN A 1029 42.38 -28.38 14.92
CA ASN A 1029 43.77 -28.36 15.38
C ASN A 1029 44.81 -28.35 14.24
N SER A 1030 45.79 -27.43 14.31
CA SER A 1030 47.14 -27.76 14.80
C SER A 1030 48.14 -26.61 14.56
N ASN A 1031 48.71 -26.14 15.68
CA ASN A 1031 50.10 -25.74 15.93
C ASN A 1031 50.83 -24.80 14.93
N ILE A 1032 51.06 -23.55 15.33
CA ILE A 1032 52.32 -23.00 15.93
C ILE A 1032 53.42 -22.79 14.89
N ASP A 1033 53.65 -21.53 14.47
CA ASP A 1033 54.70 -20.65 15.03
C ASP A 1033 54.37 -19.16 14.74
#